data_AF-A0A0G4EKL3-F1
#
_entry.id   AF-A0A0G4EKL3-F1
#
_cell.length_a   1.000
_cell.length_b   1.000
_cell.length_c   1.000
_cell.angle_alpha   90.00
_cell.angle_beta   90.00
_cell.angle_gamma   90.00
#
_symmetry.space_group_name_H-M   'P 1'
#
loop_
_entity.id
_entity.type
_entity.pdbx_description
1 polymer ?
#
loop_
_entity_poly.entity_id
_entity_poly.type
_entity_poly.pdbx_seq_one_letter_code
_entity_poly.pdbx_strand_id
1 'polypeptide(L)'
;MASRTDPRAHLAQRIAARGLEMPDVYGDTPDLVCWKLKALMHQEPELLREWLVALRGTQEMRDTEAVIKRQDPTFLDTLLWEWFPQRVQHEAVQLVVDLFQHVPPQMLDDFAPLYSPFSLCQEPEIPLRQGPCIESVTREDSPVPAAVVAVLKQHMQDLHRKVESVSELKSELANSPQTDNDGLKQHVCGQFAALSNIVTKIADDVRHQRNTSSLADLAHAKCDMIAATIRQPSSYVCPLLIRLAELSVTSHIAPHLGTQAIVGSLSRTHTSLHALSHSPAMHTNMDLQRGRSDQTKLTGQQVAAWGPAFSRTTRARLDCNPSTRVFQLLEHASNTLQELHAHQSHRSVHIEDDCEGWDFGRDHIGPLDERLLFFGERIFPTPEESEAVVFPKLKRAEVDRHWRTVNTTKQDVTRGPWRKLRRWKMTSLVELHVHDTAPSSSGTISAATRPTFWSDLLQPTLKRITGVRFRGGVERFSPLEGAQVEELGVTLTEQLISDDLFESVDLFRDKSMAPNGKVTFDVTPSVVFHTMDNLSRMESHPSWADAVIEIARDVKIVALPSGLTQGQTVSSARLSCLRRLSFPHATTLELTGCGDASEPLPDVFLEHISHRHFPRITTLLLGWTERVREEPVSKAVDLPSLREVRFGREGSPPGRFFFPLCLRNCQKGLPLVHVEGIYRAGGAGAWSLWEGGGEGSGDGHQRVEKRIRKITLNVERQPEGSWVHEEGQPESSTVLSGILPACLRAIDKCPFLKCIVIEHGRVVKRDDGVGIFLIRRRPISLVTEADGEELQSRGFVAVRTCFAWKLCHVRDCVLHRRSEVSVCAVRMPRTAVDDSVSLNEALLSHAGLRVHPFAARCLEPEMRDKLTRKCVSYTDDLRREAKRNKDRRG
;
A
#
# COMPACT_ATOMS: atom_id res chain seq x y z
N MET A 1 -17.11 55.08 15.24
CA MET A 1 -17.95 54.08 14.56
C MET A 1 -17.17 53.55 13.37
N ALA A 2 -16.49 52.41 13.52
CA ALA A 2 -15.89 51.70 12.39
C ALA A 2 -16.91 50.67 11.91
N SER A 3 -17.34 50.77 10.64
CA SER A 3 -18.25 49.80 10.04
C SER A 3 -17.58 48.43 10.01
N ARG A 4 -18.16 47.44 10.70
CA ARG A 4 -17.78 46.03 10.53
C ARG A 4 -18.10 45.64 9.09
N THR A 5 -17.09 45.62 8.24
CA THR A 5 -17.17 45.06 6.88
C THR A 5 -17.51 43.59 6.99
N ASP A 6 -18.53 43.16 6.25
CA ASP A 6 -18.96 41.76 6.18
C ASP A 6 -17.77 40.86 5.79
N PRO A 7 -17.36 39.90 6.63
CA PRO A 7 -16.28 38.96 6.33
C PRO A 7 -16.46 38.25 4.99
N ARG A 8 -17.71 38.04 4.54
CA ARG A 8 -18.03 37.42 3.25
C ARG A 8 -17.69 38.33 2.07
N ALA A 9 -17.96 39.63 2.17
CA ALA A 9 -17.64 40.59 1.12
C ALA A 9 -16.12 40.70 0.90
N HIS A 10 -15.35 40.66 1.99
CA HIS A 10 -13.89 40.65 1.92
C HIS A 10 -13.34 39.36 1.30
N LEU A 11 -13.94 38.21 1.62
CA LEU A 11 -13.54 36.93 1.04
C LEU A 11 -13.90 36.82 -0.45
N ALA A 12 -15.08 37.32 -0.84
CA ALA A 12 -15.50 37.42 -2.24
C ALA A 12 -14.52 38.28 -3.07
N GLN A 13 -14.06 39.39 -2.53
CA GLN A 13 -13.04 40.23 -3.19
C GLN A 13 -11.69 39.50 -3.34
N ARG A 14 -11.27 38.71 -2.34
CA ARG A 14 -10.02 37.93 -2.41
C ARG A 14 -10.08 36.81 -3.45
N ILE A 15 -11.21 36.13 -3.56
CA ILE A 15 -11.42 35.09 -4.59
C ILE A 15 -11.47 35.73 -5.98
N ALA A 16 -12.21 36.83 -6.15
CA ALA A 16 -12.27 37.58 -7.41
C ALA A 16 -10.90 38.14 -7.84
N ALA A 17 -10.07 38.60 -6.90
CA ALA A 17 -8.71 39.09 -7.20
C ALA A 17 -7.77 38.00 -7.74
N ARG A 18 -8.12 36.72 -7.60
CA ARG A 18 -7.40 35.57 -8.18
C ARG A 18 -7.98 35.12 -9.51
N GLY A 19 -8.95 35.84 -10.07
CA GLY A 19 -9.64 35.46 -11.30
C GLY A 19 -10.58 34.27 -11.13
N LEU A 20 -10.94 33.94 -9.89
CA LEU A 20 -11.86 32.87 -9.56
C LEU A 20 -13.23 33.45 -9.19
N GLU A 21 -14.30 32.71 -9.52
CA GLU A 21 -15.65 33.08 -9.15
C GLU A 21 -16.05 32.41 -7.83
N MET A 22 -16.69 33.18 -6.95
CA MET A 22 -17.28 32.64 -5.72
C MET A 22 -18.45 31.72 -6.08
N PRO A 23 -18.56 30.51 -5.51
CA PRO A 23 -19.75 29.68 -5.67
C PRO A 23 -20.96 30.37 -5.04
N ASP A 24 -22.04 30.52 -5.82
CA ASP A 24 -23.34 31.01 -5.34
C ASP A 24 -24.33 29.85 -5.37
N VAL A 25 -24.60 29.24 -4.22
CA VAL A 25 -25.43 28.04 -4.12
C VAL A 25 -26.88 28.30 -4.54
N TYR A 26 -27.33 29.55 -4.52
CA TYR A 26 -28.68 29.94 -4.90
C TYR A 26 -28.77 30.48 -6.34
N GLY A 27 -27.67 31.01 -6.88
CA GLY A 27 -27.58 31.57 -8.24
C GLY A 27 -26.98 30.64 -9.29
N ASP A 28 -26.06 29.76 -8.91
CA ASP A 28 -25.37 28.84 -9.80
C ASP A 28 -26.15 27.52 -9.96
N THR A 29 -25.99 26.86 -11.12
CA THR A 29 -26.45 25.48 -11.26
C THR A 29 -25.61 24.53 -10.40
N PRO A 30 -26.15 23.39 -9.95
CA PRO A 30 -25.40 22.43 -9.12
C PRO A 30 -24.02 22.01 -9.69
N ASP A 31 -23.93 21.89 -11.01
CA ASP A 31 -22.68 21.54 -11.71
C ASP A 31 -21.66 22.68 -11.65
N LEU A 32 -22.12 23.91 -11.82
CA LEU A 32 -21.29 25.10 -11.75
C LEU A 32 -20.78 25.35 -10.31
N VAL A 33 -21.60 25.09 -9.29
CA VAL A 33 -21.17 25.10 -7.88
C VAL A 33 -20.04 24.10 -7.67
N CYS A 34 -20.20 22.84 -8.12
CA CYS A 34 -19.17 21.81 -7.97
C CYS A 34 -17.89 22.14 -8.74
N TRP A 35 -18.02 22.70 -9.95
CA TRP A 35 -16.88 23.14 -10.75
C TRP A 35 -16.10 24.26 -10.07
N LYS A 36 -16.79 25.32 -9.59
CA LYS A 36 -16.16 26.44 -8.87
C LYS A 36 -15.46 25.96 -7.59
N LEU A 37 -16.05 25.00 -6.87
CA LEU A 37 -15.44 24.40 -5.67
C LEU A 37 -14.19 23.57 -6.00
N LYS A 38 -14.22 22.78 -7.07
CA LYS A 38 -13.03 22.02 -7.54
C LYS A 38 -11.91 22.96 -8.01
N ALA A 39 -12.26 24.01 -8.73
CA ALA A 39 -11.31 25.04 -9.16
C ALA A 39 -10.67 25.72 -7.94
N LEU A 40 -11.47 26.12 -6.94
CA LEU A 40 -10.97 26.67 -5.69
C LEU A 40 -10.11 25.67 -4.91
N MET A 41 -10.48 24.39 -4.86
CA MET A 41 -9.69 23.35 -4.19
C MET A 41 -8.32 23.15 -4.83
N HIS A 42 -8.25 23.14 -6.16
CA HIS A 42 -6.98 22.94 -6.88
C HIS A 42 -6.10 24.18 -6.89
N GLN A 43 -6.68 25.37 -7.01
CA GLN A 43 -5.91 26.60 -7.22
C GLN A 43 -5.64 27.35 -5.92
N GLU A 44 -6.59 27.40 -4.98
CA GLU A 44 -6.52 28.22 -3.77
C GLU A 44 -7.21 27.53 -2.56
N PRO A 45 -6.69 26.37 -2.09
CA PRO A 45 -7.35 25.55 -1.06
C PRO A 45 -7.57 26.28 0.27
N GLU A 46 -6.73 27.26 0.60
CA GLU A 46 -6.90 28.08 1.81
C GLU A 46 -8.07 29.07 1.69
N LEU A 47 -8.35 29.62 0.50
CA LEU A 47 -9.52 30.47 0.28
C LEU A 47 -10.83 29.66 0.33
N LEU A 48 -10.81 28.45 -0.24
CA LEU A 48 -11.91 27.50 -0.09
C LEU A 48 -12.16 27.18 1.38
N ARG A 49 -11.08 27.00 2.16
CA ARG A 49 -11.17 26.73 3.59
C ARG A 49 -11.83 27.87 4.35
N GLU A 50 -11.36 29.10 4.13
CA GLU A 50 -11.94 30.29 4.74
C GLU A 50 -13.43 30.46 4.38
N TRP A 51 -13.81 30.12 3.13
CA TRP A 51 -15.19 30.22 2.66
C TRP A 51 -16.11 29.21 3.35
N LEU A 52 -15.73 27.93 3.37
CA LEU A 52 -16.51 26.90 4.06
C LEU A 52 -16.61 27.15 5.57
N VAL A 53 -15.56 27.72 6.19
CA VAL A 53 -15.62 28.17 7.59
C VAL A 53 -16.62 29.31 7.77
N ALA A 54 -16.66 30.27 6.85
CA ALA A 54 -17.62 31.38 6.87
C ALA A 54 -19.08 30.94 6.58
N LEU A 55 -19.27 29.81 5.88
CA LEU A 55 -20.60 29.21 5.67
C LEU A 55 -21.06 28.33 6.83
N ARG A 56 -20.17 27.93 7.73
CA ARG A 56 -20.47 26.93 8.77
C ARG A 56 -21.68 27.30 9.62
N GLY A 57 -22.64 26.38 9.72
CA GLY A 57 -23.87 26.56 10.50
C GLY A 57 -24.94 27.41 9.80
N THR A 58 -24.67 27.92 8.59
CA THR A 58 -25.65 28.62 7.77
C THR A 58 -26.46 27.64 6.90
N GLN A 59 -27.62 28.09 6.40
CA GLN A 59 -28.42 27.30 5.47
C GLN A 59 -27.68 27.03 4.15
N GLU A 60 -26.91 28.01 3.69
CA GLU A 60 -26.08 27.95 2.49
C GLU A 60 -25.05 26.80 2.55
N MET A 61 -24.44 26.52 3.71
CA MET A 61 -23.56 25.34 3.86
C MET A 61 -24.32 24.03 3.68
N ARG A 62 -25.53 23.93 4.26
CA ARG A 62 -26.35 22.71 4.13
C ARG A 62 -26.78 22.48 2.69
N ASP A 63 -27.09 23.56 1.98
CA ASP A 63 -27.45 23.51 0.57
C ASP A 63 -26.23 23.19 -0.31
N THR A 64 -25.05 23.74 0.01
CA THR A 64 -23.77 23.40 -0.63
C THR A 64 -23.46 21.91 -0.46
N GLU A 65 -23.55 21.39 0.76
CA GLU A 65 -23.35 19.96 1.05
C GLU A 65 -24.35 19.08 0.28
N ALA A 66 -25.61 19.50 0.19
CA ALA A 66 -26.63 18.78 -0.58
C ALA A 66 -26.32 18.77 -2.09
N VAL A 67 -25.89 19.90 -2.64
CA VAL A 67 -25.49 20.05 -4.05
C VAL A 67 -24.29 19.16 -4.36
N ILE A 68 -23.22 19.22 -3.56
CA ILE A 68 -22.03 18.39 -3.75
C ILE A 68 -22.40 16.91 -3.62
N LYS A 69 -23.17 16.54 -2.59
CA LYS A 69 -23.56 15.14 -2.36
C LYS A 69 -24.39 14.57 -3.50
N ARG A 70 -25.18 15.41 -4.19
CA ARG A 70 -26.00 15.02 -5.34
C ARG A 70 -25.16 14.87 -6.60
N GLN A 71 -24.24 15.81 -6.87
CA GLN A 71 -23.48 15.84 -8.11
C GLN A 71 -22.19 15.03 -8.08
N ASP A 72 -21.43 15.12 -6.99
CA ASP A 72 -20.14 14.43 -6.84
C ASP A 72 -19.92 13.99 -5.38
N PRO A 73 -20.50 12.84 -4.97
CA PRO A 73 -20.35 12.34 -3.60
C PRO A 73 -18.91 11.95 -3.26
N THR A 74 -18.08 11.63 -4.26
CA THR A 74 -16.65 11.37 -4.08
C THR A 74 -15.88 12.64 -3.76
N PHE A 75 -16.23 13.77 -4.37
CA PHE A 75 -15.67 15.08 -4.02
C PHE A 75 -16.03 15.48 -2.59
N LEU A 76 -17.25 15.19 -2.11
CA LEU A 76 -17.60 15.40 -0.70
C LEU A 76 -16.73 14.54 0.23
N ASP A 77 -16.50 13.27 -0.10
CA ASP A 77 -15.67 12.39 0.71
C ASP A 77 -14.21 12.86 0.72
N THR A 78 -13.65 13.33 -0.39
CA THR A 78 -12.30 13.95 -0.45
C THR A 78 -12.24 15.23 0.39
N LEU A 79 -13.24 16.10 0.24
CA LEU A 79 -13.35 17.37 0.95
C LEU A 79 -13.59 17.17 2.46
N LEU A 80 -14.26 16.08 2.87
CA LEU A 80 -14.41 15.67 4.28
C LEU A 80 -13.17 14.93 4.81
N TRP A 81 -12.50 14.11 3.99
CA TRP A 81 -11.33 13.32 4.39
C TRP A 81 -10.10 14.20 4.66
N GLU A 82 -9.90 15.24 3.86
CA GLU A 82 -8.85 16.24 4.13
C GLU A 82 -9.17 17.11 5.37
N TRP A 83 -10.41 17.12 5.87
CA TRP A 83 -10.90 18.05 6.89
C TRP A 83 -11.23 17.45 8.25
N PHE A 84 -11.64 16.17 8.32
CA PHE A 84 -12.05 15.49 9.55
C PHE A 84 -11.03 14.56 10.26
N PRO A 85 -9.70 14.54 10.00
CA PRO A 85 -8.83 13.63 10.76
C PRO A 85 -8.65 13.95 12.26
N GLN A 86 -8.95 15.16 12.76
CA GLN A 86 -8.44 15.59 14.07
C GLN A 86 -9.46 16.04 15.14
N ARG A 87 -10.77 16.12 14.85
CA ARG A 87 -11.69 16.78 15.80
C ARG A 87 -12.34 15.88 16.86
N VAL A 88 -12.39 14.56 16.66
CA VAL A 88 -12.98 13.63 17.66
C VAL A 88 -12.06 13.44 18.88
N GLN A 89 -10.75 13.68 18.75
CA GLN A 89 -9.81 13.59 19.88
C GLN A 89 -9.67 14.91 20.66
N HIS A 90 -9.81 16.07 20.00
CA HIS A 90 -9.57 17.37 20.65
C HIS A 90 -10.77 17.85 21.48
N GLU A 91 -12.02 17.58 21.05
CA GLU A 91 -13.21 17.98 21.81
C GLU A 91 -13.45 17.11 23.05
N ALA A 92 -12.99 15.85 23.05
CA ALA A 92 -13.04 14.97 24.23
C ALA A 92 -11.99 15.36 25.29
N VAL A 93 -10.83 15.89 24.89
CA VAL A 93 -9.78 16.36 25.81
C VAL A 93 -10.15 17.72 26.39
N GLN A 94 -10.73 18.63 25.60
CA GLN A 94 -11.16 19.94 26.11
C GLN A 94 -12.33 19.83 27.09
N LEU A 95 -13.29 18.91 26.85
CA LEU A 95 -14.38 18.65 27.78
C LEU A 95 -13.91 18.03 29.11
N VAL A 96 -12.80 17.30 29.09
CA VAL A 96 -12.15 16.73 30.30
C VAL A 96 -11.36 17.82 31.04
N VAL A 97 -10.65 18.70 30.32
CA VAL A 97 -9.90 19.82 30.91
C VAL A 97 -10.84 20.84 31.56
N ASP A 98 -11.97 21.17 30.94
CA ASP A 98 -12.95 22.11 31.49
C ASP A 98 -13.68 21.52 32.72
N LEU A 99 -13.83 20.19 32.79
CA LEU A 99 -14.38 19.51 33.97
C LEU A 99 -13.44 19.54 35.18
N PHE A 100 -12.12 19.58 34.96
CA PHE A 100 -11.12 19.64 36.03
C PHE A 100 -10.88 21.05 36.59
N GLN A 101 -11.27 22.11 35.86
CA GLN A 101 -11.06 23.50 36.29
C GLN A 101 -12.11 24.03 37.31
N HIS A 102 -13.12 23.22 37.67
CA HIS A 102 -14.21 23.66 38.58
C HIS A 102 -14.31 22.83 39.88
N VAL A 103 -13.26 22.11 40.27
CA VAL A 103 -13.21 21.41 41.57
C VAL A 103 -12.72 22.37 42.67
N PRO A 104 -13.48 22.60 43.75
CA PRO A 104 -13.07 23.47 44.84
C PRO A 104 -11.81 22.94 45.57
N PRO A 105 -10.94 23.81 46.10
CA PRO A 105 -9.66 23.43 46.72
C PRO A 105 -9.75 22.54 47.98
N GLN A 106 -10.96 22.26 48.48
CA GLN A 106 -11.20 21.59 49.77
C GLN A 106 -11.28 20.05 49.65
N MET A 107 -11.07 19.47 48.46
CA MET A 107 -11.10 18.01 48.23
C MET A 107 -9.72 17.40 47.92
N LEU A 108 -8.63 18.14 48.13
CA LEU A 108 -7.26 17.66 47.87
C LEU A 108 -6.50 17.18 49.13
N ASP A 109 -7.09 17.26 50.33
CA ASP A 109 -6.40 16.92 51.58
C ASP A 109 -6.55 15.45 52.03
N ASP A 110 -7.41 14.64 51.39
CA ASP A 110 -7.71 13.27 51.87
C ASP A 110 -6.92 12.14 51.16
N PHE A 111 -5.85 12.45 50.41
CA PHE A 111 -5.04 11.43 49.73
C PHE A 111 -3.52 11.60 49.95
N ALA A 112 -3.07 11.34 51.16
CA ALA A 112 -1.74 10.81 51.50
C ALA A 112 -1.90 9.86 52.71
N PRO A 113 -1.21 8.70 52.82
CA PRO A 113 0.23 8.58 52.57
C PRO A 113 0.77 7.22 52.02
N LEU A 114 2.11 7.17 51.88
CA LEU A 114 3.04 6.03 51.83
C LEU A 114 3.49 5.53 50.44
N TYR A 115 4.69 5.91 49.98
CA TYR A 115 5.93 5.13 50.24
C TYR A 115 7.18 5.77 49.60
N SER A 116 8.29 5.65 50.33
CA SER A 116 9.70 5.81 49.90
C SER A 116 10.22 4.50 49.28
N PRO A 117 11.25 4.54 48.40
CA PRO A 117 12.11 3.37 48.19
C PRO A 117 13.62 3.66 48.37
N PHE A 118 14.33 2.68 48.95
CA PHE A 118 15.79 2.57 48.98
C PHE A 118 16.28 1.55 47.92
N SER A 119 17.31 1.97 47.18
CA SER A 119 18.48 1.28 46.58
C SER A 119 18.44 -0.17 46.09
N LEU A 120 18.97 -0.38 44.86
CA LEU A 120 20.14 -1.22 44.56
C LEU A 120 20.49 -1.13 43.05
N CYS A 121 21.71 -0.68 42.73
CA CYS A 121 22.58 -1.19 41.66
C CYS A 121 23.90 -0.39 41.64
N GLN A 122 25.01 -1.10 41.89
CA GLN A 122 26.39 -0.61 41.84
C GLN A 122 26.93 -0.66 40.40
N GLU A 123 27.70 0.36 40.01
CA GLU A 123 28.71 0.28 38.94
C GLU A 123 30.08 0.73 39.49
N PRO A 124 31.20 0.27 38.89
CA PRO A 124 32.52 0.27 39.51
C PRO A 124 33.33 1.56 39.28
N GLU A 125 34.14 1.90 40.28
CA GLU A 125 35.01 3.09 40.35
C GLU A 125 36.31 2.95 39.52
N ILE A 126 36.73 4.06 38.91
CA ILE A 126 38.13 4.34 38.51
C ILE A 126 38.51 5.72 39.09
N PRO A 127 39.72 5.91 39.65
CA PRO A 127 39.95 6.85 40.73
C PRO A 127 40.33 8.25 40.25
N LEU A 128 39.66 9.27 40.80
CA LEU A 128 40.10 10.66 40.71
C LEU A 128 41.04 10.98 41.88
N ARG A 129 42.16 11.63 41.51
CA ARG A 129 43.20 12.15 42.41
C ARG A 129 42.62 12.96 43.58
N GLN A 130 43.11 12.60 44.76
CA GLN A 130 42.93 13.31 46.02
C GLN A 130 43.43 14.76 45.94
N GLY A 131 42.54 15.70 46.24
CA GLY A 131 42.86 17.05 46.73
C GLY A 131 42.40 17.15 48.19
N PRO A 132 43.06 17.97 49.02
CA PRO A 132 43.03 17.81 50.47
C PRO A 132 41.67 18.17 51.09
N CYS A 133 41.29 17.37 52.09
CA CYS A 133 40.19 17.61 53.00
C CYS A 133 40.23 19.03 53.57
N ILE A 134 39.16 19.79 53.34
CA ILE A 134 38.84 20.96 54.14
C ILE A 134 37.71 20.54 55.08
N GLU A 135 38.01 20.68 56.36
CA GLU A 135 37.16 20.38 57.50
C GLU A 135 35.82 21.10 57.44
N SER A 136 34.81 20.42 57.96
CA SER A 136 33.46 20.88 58.21
C SER A 136 33.44 22.20 58.97
N VAL A 137 33.12 23.28 58.26
CA VAL A 137 32.59 24.50 58.85
C VAL A 137 31.09 24.51 58.60
N THR A 138 30.32 24.08 59.61
CA THR A 138 28.92 24.50 59.76
C THR A 138 28.92 26.00 59.98
N ARG A 139 28.72 26.77 58.90
CA ARG A 139 28.44 28.19 58.99
C ARG A 139 27.21 28.51 58.16
N GLU A 140 26.21 28.95 58.90
CA GLU A 140 25.38 30.13 58.64
C GLU A 140 24.78 30.22 57.23
N ASP A 141 23.45 30.20 57.21
CA ASP A 141 22.55 30.70 56.17
C ASP A 141 22.95 32.12 55.71
N SER A 142 24.07 32.25 55.00
CA SER A 142 24.40 33.44 54.25
C SER A 142 23.46 33.42 53.06
N PRO A 143 22.51 34.38 52.95
CA PRO A 143 21.57 34.41 51.86
C PRO A 143 22.37 34.42 50.55
N VAL A 144 22.09 33.45 49.67
CA VAL A 144 22.61 33.46 48.30
C VAL A 144 22.37 34.87 47.77
N PRO A 145 23.42 35.61 47.35
CA PRO A 145 23.28 37.01 46.99
C PRO A 145 22.13 37.14 45.99
N ALA A 146 21.17 38.01 46.27
CA ALA A 146 19.97 38.18 45.43
C ALA A 146 20.33 38.39 43.94
N ALA A 147 21.51 38.94 43.67
CA ALA A 147 22.10 39.07 42.34
C ALA A 147 22.35 37.72 41.62
N VAL A 148 22.86 36.69 42.31
CA VAL A 148 23.13 35.37 41.71
C VAL A 148 21.81 34.67 41.37
N VAL A 149 20.81 34.77 42.25
CA VAL A 149 19.46 34.24 42.00
C VAL A 149 18.80 34.96 40.82
N ALA A 150 18.98 36.28 40.71
CA ALA A 150 18.46 37.07 39.60
C ALA A 150 19.10 36.69 38.25
N VAL A 151 20.43 36.50 38.21
CA VAL A 151 21.15 36.05 36.99
C VAL A 151 20.71 34.66 36.57
N LEU A 152 20.62 33.71 37.51
CA LEU A 152 20.15 32.35 37.22
C LEU A 152 18.70 32.34 36.73
N LYS A 153 17.83 33.17 37.34
CA LYS A 153 16.42 33.32 36.92
C LYS A 153 16.32 33.86 35.49
N GLN A 154 17.11 34.88 35.16
CA GLN A 154 17.18 35.42 33.79
C GLN A 154 17.68 34.34 32.81
N HIS A 155 18.73 33.60 33.18
CA HIS A 155 19.28 32.53 32.35
C HIS A 155 18.25 31.41 32.09
N MET A 156 17.48 31.01 33.10
CA MET A 156 16.39 30.04 32.95
C MET A 156 15.24 30.56 32.07
N GLN A 157 14.90 31.85 32.16
CA GLN A 157 13.89 32.47 31.30
C GLN A 157 14.35 32.53 29.83
N ASP A 158 15.64 32.81 29.60
CA ASP A 158 16.24 32.82 28.27
C ASP A 158 16.27 31.42 27.67
N LEU A 159 16.59 30.40 28.48
CA LEU A 159 16.55 29.00 28.07
C LEU A 159 15.13 28.57 27.71
N HIS A 160 14.14 28.92 28.54
CA HIS A 160 12.74 28.60 28.28
C HIS A 160 12.26 29.14 26.93
N ARG A 161 12.53 30.42 26.65
CA ARG A 161 12.20 31.05 25.35
C ARG A 161 12.87 30.36 24.15
N LYS A 162 14.12 29.92 24.30
CA LYS A 162 14.82 29.17 23.25
C LYS A 162 14.26 27.77 23.04
N VAL A 163 13.89 27.06 24.11
CA VAL A 163 13.26 25.73 24.03
C VAL A 163 11.89 25.83 23.34
N GLU A 164 11.09 26.84 23.68
CA GLU A 164 9.82 27.11 23.00
C GLU A 164 10.03 27.37 21.50
N SER A 165 10.94 28.27 21.14
CA SER A 165 11.26 28.56 19.74
C SER A 165 11.73 27.31 18.96
N VAL A 166 12.55 26.45 19.58
CA VAL A 166 12.98 25.19 18.96
C VAL A 166 11.83 24.18 18.83
N SER A 167 10.90 24.16 19.79
CA SER A 167 9.70 23.32 19.74
C SER A 167 8.74 23.76 18.64
N GLU A 168 8.57 25.07 18.43
CA GLU A 168 7.83 25.65 17.32
C GLU A 168 8.48 25.26 15.98
N LEU A 169 9.78 25.50 15.82
CA LEU A 169 10.53 25.12 14.61
C LEU A 169 10.43 23.61 14.32
N LYS A 170 10.47 22.75 15.35
CA LYS A 170 10.26 21.30 15.19
C LYS A 170 8.84 20.99 14.70
N SER A 171 7.83 21.68 15.24
CA SER A 171 6.44 21.48 14.84
C SER A 171 6.19 21.97 13.42
N GLU A 172 6.75 23.11 13.04
CA GLU A 172 6.77 23.62 11.67
C GLU A 172 7.45 22.61 10.72
N LEU A 173 8.59 22.04 11.10
CA LEU A 173 9.28 21.01 10.32
C LEU A 173 8.43 19.73 10.19
N ALA A 174 7.75 19.30 11.26
CA ALA A 174 6.87 18.13 11.24
C ALA A 174 5.67 18.34 10.30
N ASN A 175 5.09 19.54 10.35
CA ASN A 175 3.90 19.93 9.60
C ASN A 175 4.19 20.42 8.18
N SER A 176 5.45 20.69 7.84
CA SER A 176 5.84 21.17 6.51
C SER A 176 5.65 20.07 5.46
N PRO A 177 4.73 20.27 4.49
CA PRO A 177 4.53 19.34 3.38
C PRO A 177 5.69 19.38 2.36
N GLN A 178 6.58 20.39 2.46
CA GLN A 178 7.69 20.58 1.53
C GLN A 178 8.98 19.81 1.90
N THR A 179 9.01 19.15 3.07
CA THR A 179 10.19 18.42 3.56
C THR A 179 9.94 16.92 3.72
N ASP A 180 10.00 16.18 2.62
CA ASP A 180 10.09 14.69 2.57
C ASP A 180 11.40 14.12 3.14
N ASN A 181 12.13 14.87 3.97
CA ASN A 181 13.38 14.42 4.56
C ASN A 181 13.11 13.80 5.94
N ASP A 182 12.55 12.59 5.94
CA ASP A 182 12.30 11.81 7.16
C ASP A 182 13.57 11.65 8.00
N GLY A 183 14.75 11.62 7.37
CA GLY A 183 16.04 11.60 8.06
C GLY A 183 16.31 12.88 8.86
N LEU A 184 16.02 14.05 8.31
CA LEU A 184 16.12 15.33 9.04
C LEU A 184 15.12 15.39 10.19
N LYS A 185 13.86 14.97 9.94
CA LYS A 185 12.81 14.92 10.98
C LYS A 185 13.22 14.01 12.14
N GLN A 186 13.70 12.80 11.84
CA GLN A 186 14.20 11.86 12.85
C GLN A 186 15.41 12.42 13.60
N HIS A 187 16.36 13.04 12.90
CA HIS A 187 17.53 13.64 13.52
C HIS A 187 17.17 14.78 14.49
N VAL A 188 16.32 15.72 14.05
CA VAL A 188 15.82 16.83 14.87
C VAL A 188 15.02 16.30 16.07
N CYS A 189 14.18 15.28 15.89
CA CYS A 189 13.49 14.61 16.99
C CYS A 189 14.45 13.99 18.01
N GLY A 190 15.54 13.35 17.55
CA GLY A 190 16.57 12.78 18.43
C GLY A 190 17.32 13.85 19.23
N GLN A 191 17.71 14.95 18.59
CA GLN A 191 18.35 16.08 19.28
C GLN A 191 17.38 16.77 20.26
N PHE A 192 16.11 16.89 19.90
CA PHE A 192 15.08 17.42 20.78
C PHE A 192 14.87 16.54 22.01
N ALA A 193 14.88 15.21 21.87
CA ALA A 193 14.80 14.29 23.02
C ALA A 193 16.02 14.44 23.95
N ALA A 194 17.22 14.61 23.39
CA ALA A 194 18.42 14.92 24.18
C ALA A 194 18.29 16.28 24.91
N LEU A 195 17.74 17.31 24.26
CA LEU A 195 17.44 18.60 24.89
C LEU A 195 16.40 18.45 26.01
N SER A 196 15.31 17.73 25.79
CA SER A 196 14.29 17.45 26.82
C SER A 196 14.91 16.77 28.05
N ASN A 197 15.79 15.79 27.86
CA ASN A 197 16.49 15.14 28.97
C ASN A 197 17.38 16.12 29.75
N ILE A 198 18.05 17.06 29.08
CA ILE A 198 18.86 18.09 29.76
C ILE A 198 17.94 19.03 30.56
N VAL A 199 16.80 19.45 29.99
CA VAL A 199 15.82 20.32 30.66
C VAL A 199 15.20 19.63 31.88
N THR A 200 14.88 18.34 31.80
CA THR A 200 14.40 17.57 32.97
C THR A 200 15.46 17.50 34.05
N LYS A 201 16.73 17.25 33.69
CA LYS A 201 17.84 17.26 34.66
C LYS A 201 18.03 18.63 35.33
N ILE A 202 17.85 19.72 34.59
CA ILE A 202 17.85 21.08 35.16
C ILE A 202 16.74 21.20 36.19
N ALA A 203 15.50 20.78 35.86
CA ALA A 203 14.34 20.84 36.76
C ALA A 203 14.54 20.05 38.06
N ASP A 204 15.16 18.87 37.97
CA ASP A 204 15.47 18.04 39.13
C ASP A 204 16.62 18.63 39.97
N ASP A 205 17.64 19.22 39.32
CA ASP A 205 18.83 19.80 39.94
C ASP A 205 18.61 21.23 40.50
N VAL A 206 17.49 21.91 40.19
CA VAL A 206 17.12 23.21 40.81
C VAL A 206 17.10 23.10 42.34
N ARG A 207 16.82 21.91 42.89
CA ARG A 207 16.85 21.66 44.33
C ARG A 207 18.27 21.62 44.92
N HIS A 208 19.29 21.35 44.10
CA HIS A 208 20.67 21.10 44.53
C HIS A 208 21.66 22.17 44.06
N GLN A 209 21.27 23.04 43.11
CA GLN A 209 21.98 24.22 42.58
C GLN A 209 23.41 24.00 42.04
N ARG A 210 24.01 22.81 42.18
CA ARG A 210 25.43 22.57 41.90
C ARG A 210 25.74 22.50 40.41
N ASN A 211 24.85 22.00 39.57
CA ASN A 211 25.12 21.81 38.13
C ASN A 211 24.20 22.62 37.21
N THR A 212 23.23 23.35 37.77
CA THR A 212 22.16 24.03 37.04
C THR A 212 22.69 24.99 35.97
N SER A 213 23.77 25.74 36.26
CA SER A 213 24.38 26.67 35.28
C SER A 213 25.03 25.92 34.10
N SER A 214 25.84 24.89 34.37
CA SER A 214 26.52 24.12 33.31
C SER A 214 25.54 23.37 32.40
N LEU A 215 24.44 22.86 32.97
CA LEU A 215 23.37 22.22 32.23
C LEU A 215 22.58 23.23 31.40
N ALA A 216 22.38 24.46 31.91
CA ALA A 216 21.77 25.56 31.16
C ALA A 216 22.58 25.91 29.91
N ASP A 217 23.90 26.07 30.05
CA ASP A 217 24.80 26.37 28.93
C ASP A 217 24.77 25.27 27.86
N LEU A 218 24.77 24.00 28.30
CA LEU A 218 24.64 22.85 27.39
C LEU A 218 23.28 22.83 26.68
N ALA A 219 22.20 23.13 27.39
CA ALA A 219 20.87 23.22 26.81
C ALA A 219 20.77 24.36 25.80
N HIS A 220 21.38 25.51 26.08
CA HIS A 220 21.49 26.63 25.15
C HIS A 220 22.23 26.25 23.86
N ALA A 221 23.41 25.62 23.98
CA ALA A 221 24.16 25.14 22.82
C ALA A 221 23.37 24.13 22.00
N LYS A 222 22.58 23.26 22.65
CA LYS A 222 21.68 22.32 21.97
C LYS A 222 20.54 23.01 21.24
N CYS A 223 19.89 24.02 21.85
CA CYS A 223 18.87 24.82 21.19
C CYS A 223 19.40 25.50 19.94
N ASP A 224 20.58 26.12 20.02
CA ASP A 224 21.20 26.85 18.90
C ASP A 224 21.57 25.89 17.75
N MET A 225 22.09 24.71 18.08
CA MET A 225 22.38 23.66 17.11
C MET A 225 21.11 23.14 16.42
N ILE A 226 20.02 22.87 17.17
CA ILE A 226 18.76 22.40 16.56
C ILE A 226 18.17 23.49 15.66
N ALA A 227 18.15 24.75 16.11
CA ALA A 227 17.66 25.87 15.33
C ALA A 227 18.47 26.06 14.03
N ALA A 228 19.80 25.93 14.09
CA ALA A 228 20.66 25.97 12.92
C ALA A 228 20.36 24.83 11.93
N THR A 229 20.19 23.60 12.42
CA THR A 229 19.86 22.42 11.60
C THR A 229 18.51 22.57 10.89
N ILE A 230 17.50 23.15 11.56
CA ILE A 230 16.18 23.37 10.96
C ILE A 230 16.22 24.51 9.92
N ARG A 231 16.90 25.61 10.24
CA ARG A 231 16.95 26.80 9.36
C ARG A 231 17.85 26.62 8.14
N GLN A 232 18.86 25.77 8.22
CA GLN A 232 19.78 25.50 7.11
C GLN A 232 19.93 23.99 6.88
N PRO A 233 18.89 23.31 6.35
CA PRO A 233 18.92 21.85 6.14
C PRO A 233 20.07 21.37 5.24
N SER A 234 20.52 22.22 4.32
CA SER A 234 21.55 21.93 3.34
C SER A 234 22.98 22.03 3.87
N SER A 235 23.22 22.68 5.01
CA SER A 235 24.55 22.80 5.63
C SER A 235 24.83 21.72 6.68
N TYR A 236 23.81 20.92 7.05
CA TYR A 236 23.96 19.90 8.07
C TYR A 236 24.64 18.63 7.50
N VAL A 237 25.94 18.49 7.76
CA VAL A 237 26.68 17.22 7.61
C VAL A 237 27.06 16.73 8.99
N CYS A 238 26.89 15.43 9.23
CA CYS A 238 27.26 14.80 10.49
C CYS A 238 28.72 15.17 10.85
N PRO A 239 28.99 15.87 11.97
CA PRO A 239 30.35 16.29 12.35
C PRO A 239 31.35 15.14 12.45
N LEU A 240 30.85 13.91 12.60
CA LEU A 240 31.66 12.69 12.61
C LEU A 240 32.35 12.43 11.27
N LEU A 241 31.73 12.76 10.12
CA LEU A 241 32.33 12.55 8.81
C LEU A 241 33.56 13.44 8.58
N ILE A 242 33.56 14.64 9.16
CA ILE A 242 34.64 15.64 9.03
C ILE A 242 35.86 15.25 9.88
N ARG A 243 35.66 14.45 10.94
CA ARG A 243 36.74 14.01 11.85
C ARG A 243 37.42 12.70 11.41
N LEU A 244 36.92 12.06 10.36
CA LEU A 244 37.50 10.82 9.86
C LEU A 244 38.75 11.15 9.04
N ALA A 245 39.81 10.37 9.24
CA ALA A 245 41.00 10.49 8.42
C ALA A 245 40.64 10.31 6.94
N GLU A 246 41.34 11.03 6.06
CA GLU A 246 41.12 10.97 4.60
C GLU A 246 41.15 9.53 4.07
N LEU A 247 42.08 8.72 4.59
CA LEU A 247 42.17 7.29 4.32
C LEU A 247 40.89 6.54 4.71
N SER A 248 40.31 6.80 5.87
CA SER A 248 39.07 6.13 6.31
C SER A 248 37.87 6.53 5.45
N VAL A 249 37.80 7.80 5.06
CA VAL A 249 36.74 8.28 4.16
C VAL A 249 36.91 7.61 2.79
N THR A 250 38.13 7.55 2.27
CA THR A 250 38.42 7.00 0.93
C THR A 250 38.30 5.49 0.83
N SER A 251 38.81 4.73 1.80
CA SER A 251 38.84 3.27 1.72
C SER A 251 37.55 2.60 2.22
N HIS A 252 36.85 3.21 3.19
CA HIS A 252 35.75 2.54 3.88
C HIS A 252 34.39 3.20 3.67
N ILE A 253 34.31 4.51 3.43
CA ILE A 253 33.04 5.22 3.41
C ILE A 253 32.62 5.57 1.98
N ALA A 254 33.56 6.07 1.19
CA ALA A 254 33.33 6.52 -0.19
C ALA A 254 32.72 5.43 -1.09
N PRO A 255 33.15 4.16 -1.03
CA PRO A 255 32.50 3.11 -1.80
C PRO A 255 31.01 2.92 -1.48
N HIS A 256 30.55 3.32 -0.29
CA HIS A 256 29.17 3.12 0.15
C HIS A 256 28.28 4.36 0.02
N LEU A 257 28.84 5.57 0.01
CA LEU A 257 28.05 6.81 -0.07
C LEU A 257 27.48 7.08 -1.47
N GLY A 258 28.10 6.54 -2.52
CA GLY A 258 27.71 6.80 -3.91
C GLY A 258 28.10 8.21 -4.37
N THR A 259 28.41 8.35 -5.65
CA THR A 259 29.00 9.59 -6.18
C THR A 259 28.09 10.80 -6.07
N GLN A 260 26.77 10.65 -6.23
CA GLN A 260 25.85 11.78 -6.08
C GLN A 260 25.88 12.38 -4.67
N ALA A 261 26.03 11.58 -3.62
CA ALA A 261 26.14 12.10 -2.26
C ALA A 261 27.47 12.83 -2.03
N ILE A 262 28.57 12.26 -2.54
CA ILE A 262 29.91 12.83 -2.40
C ILE A 262 30.04 14.15 -3.16
N VAL A 263 29.63 14.16 -4.44
CA VAL A 263 29.81 15.32 -5.32
C VAL A 263 28.68 16.33 -5.15
N GLY A 264 27.44 15.88 -4.99
CA GLY A 264 26.27 16.76 -4.88
C GLY A 264 26.12 17.41 -3.51
N SER A 265 26.21 16.62 -2.44
CA SER A 265 25.87 17.08 -1.08
C SER A 265 27.09 17.38 -0.22
N LEU A 266 28.08 16.49 -0.21
CA LEU A 266 29.23 16.58 0.70
C LEU A 266 30.32 17.53 0.21
N SER A 267 30.61 17.56 -1.09
CA SER A 267 31.64 18.46 -1.64
C SER A 267 31.22 19.94 -1.58
N ARG A 268 29.92 20.23 -1.66
CA ARG A 268 29.37 21.59 -1.58
C ARG A 268 29.41 22.15 -0.16
N THR A 269 29.35 21.28 0.84
CA THR A 269 29.34 21.64 2.26
C THR A 269 30.74 21.71 2.85
N HIS A 270 31.73 20.99 2.28
CA HIS A 270 33.11 21.03 2.74
C HIS A 270 34.14 21.06 1.61
N THR A 271 34.96 22.11 1.58
CA THR A 271 36.07 22.29 0.63
C THR A 271 37.15 21.21 0.74
N SER A 272 37.35 20.60 1.91
CA SER A 272 38.26 19.45 2.08
C SER A 272 37.75 18.20 1.35
N LEU A 273 36.44 17.99 1.31
CA LEU A 273 35.82 16.90 0.55
C LEU A 273 35.75 17.19 -0.94
N HIS A 274 35.92 18.45 -1.35
CA HIS A 274 36.00 18.81 -2.77
C HIS A 274 37.25 18.22 -3.41
N ALA A 275 38.43 18.30 -2.78
CA ALA A 275 39.64 17.66 -3.29
C ALA A 275 39.49 16.13 -3.40
N LEU A 276 38.89 15.52 -2.38
CA LEU A 276 38.55 14.10 -2.38
C LEU A 276 37.57 13.71 -3.49
N SER A 277 36.60 14.56 -3.80
CA SER A 277 35.64 14.30 -4.88
C SER A 277 36.28 14.21 -6.26
N HIS A 278 37.52 14.69 -6.44
CA HIS A 278 38.28 14.55 -7.68
C HIS A 278 39.18 13.31 -7.70
N SER A 279 39.35 12.61 -6.57
CA SER A 279 40.19 11.40 -6.49
C SER A 279 39.48 10.21 -7.15
N PRO A 280 40.07 9.57 -8.18
CA PRO A 280 39.43 8.44 -8.83
C PRO A 280 39.26 7.22 -7.91
N ALA A 281 40.07 7.11 -6.85
CA ALA A 281 39.96 6.03 -5.87
C ALA A 281 38.65 6.09 -5.06
N MET A 282 38.01 7.25 -4.98
CA MET A 282 36.76 7.47 -4.25
C MET A 282 35.53 6.93 -4.99
N HIS A 283 35.61 6.84 -6.31
CA HIS A 283 34.45 6.58 -7.18
C HIS A 283 34.52 5.19 -7.80
N THR A 284 34.82 4.17 -6.99
CA THR A 284 34.69 2.77 -7.44
C THR A 284 33.23 2.40 -7.71
N ASN A 285 32.29 3.07 -7.04
CA ASN A 285 30.86 2.88 -7.20
C ASN A 285 30.22 4.22 -7.62
N MET A 286 29.74 4.28 -8.86
CA MET A 286 28.94 5.38 -9.35
C MET A 286 27.48 5.12 -9.01
N ASP A 287 26.84 6.03 -8.28
CA ASP A 287 25.40 5.98 -8.01
C ASP A 287 24.78 7.31 -8.47
N LEU A 288 23.90 7.22 -9.47
CA LEU A 288 23.14 8.33 -10.02
C LEU A 288 21.65 8.06 -9.83
N GLN A 289 21.12 8.60 -8.74
CA GLN A 289 19.70 8.52 -8.41
C GLN A 289 18.96 9.73 -8.98
N ARG A 290 17.69 9.51 -9.35
CA ARG A 290 16.76 10.59 -9.71
C ARG A 290 16.68 11.59 -8.56
N GLY A 291 17.06 12.85 -8.83
CA GLY A 291 16.74 13.96 -7.94
C GLY A 291 15.25 14.28 -7.96
N ARG A 292 14.79 15.29 -7.20
CA ARG A 292 13.39 15.73 -7.22
C ARG A 292 12.88 16.13 -8.62
N SER A 293 13.78 16.45 -9.55
CA SER A 293 13.46 16.72 -10.95
C SER A 293 13.56 15.45 -11.81
N ASP A 294 12.62 15.28 -12.74
CA ASP A 294 12.43 14.09 -13.59
C ASP A 294 13.62 13.70 -14.49
N GLN A 295 14.65 14.55 -14.56
CA GLN A 295 15.90 14.28 -15.26
C GLN A 295 17.07 14.73 -14.41
N THR A 296 18.06 13.86 -14.25
CA THR A 296 19.39 14.25 -13.75
C THR A 296 20.07 15.08 -14.84
N LYS A 297 19.91 16.40 -14.78
CA LYS A 297 20.51 17.35 -15.73
C LYS A 297 22.01 17.49 -15.43
N LEU A 298 22.82 16.61 -16.02
CA LEU A 298 24.27 16.78 -16.07
C LEU A 298 24.63 17.77 -17.19
N THR A 299 25.42 18.78 -16.86
CA THR A 299 25.99 19.71 -17.85
C THR A 299 27.23 19.10 -18.51
N GLY A 300 27.60 19.59 -19.70
CA GLY A 300 28.85 19.16 -20.35
C GLY A 300 30.09 19.44 -19.50
N GLN A 301 30.10 20.55 -18.75
CA GLN A 301 31.19 20.89 -17.84
C GLN A 301 31.29 19.91 -16.67
N GLN A 302 30.16 19.47 -16.11
CA GLN A 302 30.16 18.44 -15.06
C GLN A 302 30.70 17.11 -15.57
N VAL A 303 30.31 16.68 -16.77
CA VAL A 303 30.85 15.44 -17.36
C VAL A 303 32.36 15.56 -17.59
N ALA A 304 32.84 16.68 -18.13
CA ALA A 304 34.27 16.90 -18.35
C ALA A 304 35.07 16.93 -17.04
N ALA A 305 34.52 17.55 -15.99
CA ALA A 305 35.16 17.63 -14.68
C ALA A 305 35.17 16.26 -13.96
N TRP A 306 34.07 15.51 -14.02
CA TRP A 306 33.94 14.27 -13.26
C TRP A 306 34.45 13.03 -14.02
N GLY A 307 34.49 13.08 -15.35
CA GLY A 307 34.92 11.97 -16.20
C GLY A 307 36.21 11.29 -15.74
N PRO A 308 37.33 12.02 -15.51
CA PRO A 308 38.56 11.44 -14.99
C PRO A 308 38.40 10.75 -13.64
N ALA A 309 37.55 11.28 -12.75
CA ALA A 309 37.29 10.71 -11.43
C ALA A 309 36.55 9.36 -11.52
N PHE A 310 35.71 9.18 -12.54
CA PHE A 310 34.99 7.93 -12.78
C PHE A 310 35.79 6.88 -13.56
N SER A 311 37.02 7.18 -13.98
CA SER A 311 37.87 6.23 -14.74
C SER A 311 38.22 4.94 -14.02
N ARG A 312 37.99 4.88 -12.69
CA ARG A 312 38.19 3.68 -11.86
C ARG A 312 36.89 3.04 -11.37
N THR A 313 35.75 3.49 -11.89
CA THR A 313 34.44 2.95 -11.50
C THR A 313 34.35 1.48 -11.90
N THR A 314 34.12 0.61 -10.93
CA THR A 314 33.89 -0.82 -11.14
C THR A 314 32.42 -1.18 -11.12
N ARG A 315 31.57 -0.39 -10.45
CA ARG A 315 30.12 -0.60 -10.39
C ARG A 315 29.38 0.69 -10.66
N ALA A 316 28.34 0.64 -11.48
CA ALA A 316 27.45 1.77 -11.72
C ALA A 316 26.01 1.39 -11.39
N ARG A 317 25.33 2.22 -10.61
CA ARG A 317 23.89 2.17 -10.36
C ARG A 317 23.27 3.46 -10.87
N LEU A 318 22.28 3.34 -11.75
CA LEU A 318 21.67 4.43 -12.48
C LEU A 318 20.16 4.31 -12.31
N ASP A 319 19.64 5.02 -11.31
CA ASP A 319 18.21 5.09 -11.02
C ASP A 319 17.63 6.38 -11.61
N CYS A 320 17.99 6.71 -12.86
CA CYS A 320 17.60 7.94 -13.55
C CYS A 320 17.36 7.71 -15.05
N ASN A 321 16.70 8.68 -15.70
CA ASN A 321 16.48 8.60 -17.15
C ASN A 321 17.81 8.75 -17.90
N PRO A 322 18.09 7.89 -18.90
CA PRO A 322 19.30 7.98 -19.70
C PRO A 322 19.36 9.33 -20.43
N SER A 323 20.42 10.10 -20.16
CA SER A 323 20.76 11.29 -20.94
C SER A 323 22.09 11.08 -21.65
N THR A 324 22.34 11.80 -22.75
CA THR A 324 23.62 11.76 -23.46
C THR A 324 24.80 11.99 -22.51
N ARG A 325 24.60 12.82 -21.49
CA ARG A 325 25.63 13.18 -20.50
C ARG A 325 25.87 12.07 -19.49
N VAL A 326 24.84 11.33 -19.08
CA VAL A 326 24.99 10.12 -18.25
C VAL A 326 25.74 9.03 -19.03
N PHE A 327 25.44 8.86 -20.32
CA PHE A 327 26.18 7.94 -21.17
C PHE A 327 27.66 8.32 -21.31
N GLN A 328 27.97 9.59 -21.61
CA GLN A 328 29.36 10.06 -21.67
C GLN A 328 30.11 9.80 -20.35
N LEU A 329 29.44 9.93 -19.21
CA LEU A 329 30.04 9.63 -17.91
C LEU A 329 30.35 8.14 -17.74
N LEU A 330 29.46 7.25 -18.20
CA LEU A 330 29.70 5.80 -18.23
C LEU A 330 30.83 5.41 -19.18
N GLU A 331 30.98 6.10 -20.31
CA GLU A 331 32.08 5.87 -21.26
C GLU A 331 33.44 6.13 -20.60
N HIS A 332 33.55 7.10 -19.69
CA HIS A 332 34.78 7.29 -18.91
C HIS A 332 35.12 6.08 -18.01
N ALA A 333 34.12 5.32 -17.58
CA ALA A 333 34.29 4.11 -16.78
C ALA A 333 34.50 2.83 -17.62
N SER A 334 34.51 2.91 -18.97
CA SER A 334 34.36 1.71 -19.81
C SER A 334 35.43 0.64 -19.60
N ASN A 335 36.68 1.05 -19.33
CA ASN A 335 37.82 0.16 -19.12
C ASN A 335 37.85 -0.53 -17.74
N THR A 336 37.05 -0.07 -16.79
CA THR A 336 37.03 -0.57 -15.40
C THR A 336 35.69 -1.09 -14.94
N LEU A 337 34.60 -0.69 -15.59
CA LEU A 337 33.25 -1.06 -15.20
C LEU A 337 33.06 -2.58 -15.32
N GLN A 338 32.65 -3.21 -14.23
CA GLN A 338 32.39 -4.64 -14.10
C GLN A 338 30.91 -4.95 -13.92
N GLU A 339 30.17 -4.05 -13.28
CA GLU A 339 28.75 -4.19 -12.97
C GLU A 339 27.99 -2.91 -13.34
N LEU A 340 26.86 -3.05 -14.05
CA LEU A 340 25.96 -1.96 -14.39
C LEU A 340 24.55 -2.32 -13.93
N HIS A 341 23.92 -1.47 -13.12
CA HIS A 341 22.52 -1.56 -12.72
C HIS A 341 21.83 -0.29 -13.20
N ALA A 342 20.94 -0.39 -14.17
CA ALA A 342 20.26 0.73 -14.80
C ALA A 342 18.75 0.52 -14.71
N HIS A 343 18.15 1.15 -13.70
CA HIS A 343 16.72 1.04 -13.40
C HIS A 343 16.02 2.36 -13.70
N GLN A 344 14.77 2.30 -14.15
CA GLN A 344 13.92 3.46 -14.09
C GLN A 344 13.16 3.44 -12.76
N SER A 345 13.27 4.53 -11.99
CA SER A 345 12.45 4.67 -10.78
C SER A 345 11.00 4.94 -11.17
N HIS A 346 10.13 3.94 -10.93
CA HIS A 346 8.68 3.90 -11.21
C HIS A 346 7.82 4.88 -10.40
N ARG A 347 8.38 5.97 -9.89
CA ARG A 347 7.53 7.12 -9.56
C ARG A 347 7.17 7.83 -10.86
N SER A 348 6.32 7.20 -11.67
CA SER A 348 5.34 7.97 -12.43
C SER A 348 4.45 8.59 -11.36
N VAL A 349 4.64 9.87 -11.10
CA VAL A 349 3.48 10.67 -10.72
C VAL A 349 2.51 10.42 -11.86
N HIS A 350 1.41 9.71 -11.59
CA HIS A 350 0.31 9.61 -12.52
C HIS A 350 -0.17 11.05 -12.71
N ILE A 351 0.44 11.76 -13.67
CA ILE A 351 -0.20 12.90 -14.29
C ILE A 351 -1.33 12.23 -15.05
N GLU A 352 -2.51 12.22 -14.44
CA GLU A 352 -3.74 11.87 -15.12
C GLU A 352 -3.75 12.68 -16.42
N ASP A 353 -3.75 11.97 -17.55
CA ASP A 353 -3.93 12.54 -18.89
C ASP A 353 -5.39 13.04 -19.00
N ASP A 354 -5.75 14.08 -18.23
CA ASP A 354 -7.00 14.84 -18.36
C ASP A 354 -6.94 15.80 -19.58
N CYS A 355 -6.27 15.40 -20.66
CA CYS A 355 -6.23 16.14 -21.93
C CYS A 355 -7.08 15.50 -23.03
N GLU A 356 -7.86 14.45 -22.75
CA GLU A 356 -8.91 13.99 -23.67
C GLU A 356 -10.14 14.92 -23.59
N GLY A 357 -9.99 16.10 -24.19
CA GLY A 357 -11.04 17.13 -24.20
C GLY A 357 -10.67 18.39 -24.99
N TRP A 358 -9.95 18.26 -26.12
CA TRP A 358 -9.78 19.35 -27.08
C TRP A 358 -10.13 18.87 -28.49
N ASP A 359 -11.43 18.82 -28.76
CA ASP A 359 -11.95 18.86 -30.13
C ASP A 359 -11.68 20.26 -30.70
N PHE A 360 -10.49 20.44 -31.29
CA PHE A 360 -10.27 21.55 -32.21
C PHE A 360 -10.93 21.20 -33.54
N GLY A 361 -12.10 21.78 -33.75
CA GLY A 361 -12.73 21.88 -35.06
C GLY A 361 -11.72 22.34 -36.11
N ARG A 362 -11.69 21.61 -37.23
CA ARG A 362 -11.09 22.07 -38.47
C ARG A 362 -11.76 23.38 -38.87
N ASP A 363 -10.99 24.22 -39.54
CA ASP A 363 -11.38 25.50 -40.13
C ASP A 363 -11.27 26.69 -39.17
N HIS A 364 -10.03 27.17 -38.96
CA HIS A 364 -9.59 28.54 -39.29
C HIS A 364 -8.10 28.72 -38.99
N ILE A 365 -7.32 28.93 -40.07
CA ILE A 365 -5.88 29.23 -40.02
C ILE A 365 -5.71 30.74 -39.77
N GLY A 366 -5.00 31.09 -38.70
CA GLY A 366 -4.46 32.44 -38.44
C GLY A 366 -3.37 32.38 -37.34
N PRO A 367 -2.20 33.02 -37.50
CA PRO A 367 -0.97 32.59 -36.85
C PRO A 367 -0.61 33.39 -35.57
N LEU A 368 -0.29 32.69 -34.48
CA LEU A 368 0.47 33.14 -33.29
C LEU A 368 0.66 31.86 -32.42
N ASP A 369 1.82 31.43 -31.93
CA ASP A 369 3.05 32.12 -31.57
C ASP A 369 4.26 31.18 -31.79
N GLU A 370 5.03 31.45 -32.83
CA GLU A 370 6.33 30.85 -33.12
C GLU A 370 7.40 31.43 -32.17
N ARG A 371 7.44 30.95 -30.93
CA ARG A 371 8.52 31.32 -29.98
C ARG A 371 9.05 30.13 -29.22
N LEU A 372 9.79 29.28 -29.95
CA LEU A 372 11.00 28.55 -29.49
C LEU A 372 11.64 27.80 -30.69
N LEU A 373 11.81 28.52 -31.81
CA LEU A 373 12.79 28.17 -32.84
C LEU A 373 14.10 28.88 -32.51
N PHE A 374 15.12 28.14 -32.12
CA PHE A 374 16.50 28.60 -32.27
C PHE A 374 17.12 27.92 -33.49
N PHE A 375 17.47 28.77 -34.46
CA PHE A 375 18.19 28.47 -35.69
C PHE A 375 19.63 27.98 -35.43
N GLY A 376 20.12 27.14 -36.34
CA GLY A 376 21.54 26.82 -36.52
C GLY A 376 21.74 25.94 -37.75
N GLU A 377 22.32 26.51 -38.79
CA GLU A 377 22.47 25.99 -40.15
C GLU A 377 23.22 24.66 -40.30
N ARG A 378 23.01 24.10 -41.49
CA ARG A 378 23.55 22.87 -42.08
C ARG A 378 25.08 22.84 -42.07
N ILE A 379 25.65 21.83 -41.39
CA ILE A 379 26.78 21.02 -41.89
C ILE A 379 26.52 19.58 -41.45
N PHE A 380 26.27 18.69 -42.41
CA PHE A 380 26.19 17.25 -42.14
C PHE A 380 27.61 16.67 -42.16
N PRO A 381 28.12 16.09 -41.07
CA PRO A 381 29.14 15.07 -41.21
C PRO A 381 28.44 13.79 -41.71
N THR A 382 29.03 13.18 -42.71
CA THR A 382 28.79 11.78 -43.10
C THR A 382 28.95 10.87 -41.88
N PRO A 383 28.30 9.68 -41.85
CA PRO A 383 28.51 8.69 -40.81
C PRO A 383 29.89 8.05 -40.98
N GLU A 384 30.95 8.83 -40.81
CA GLU A 384 32.29 8.30 -40.58
C GLU A 384 32.27 7.62 -39.21
N GLU A 385 32.55 6.33 -39.26
CA GLU A 385 32.98 5.41 -38.20
C GLU A 385 33.17 6.06 -36.81
N SER A 386 32.07 6.38 -36.13
CA SER A 386 32.17 6.71 -34.71
C SER A 386 32.64 5.45 -33.99
N GLU A 387 33.91 5.46 -33.57
CA GLU A 387 34.56 4.36 -32.85
C GLU A 387 33.65 3.89 -31.72
N ALA A 388 33.35 2.59 -31.72
CA ALA A 388 32.54 1.98 -30.69
C ALA A 388 33.27 2.05 -29.34
N VAL A 389 32.57 2.46 -28.28
CA VAL A 389 33.10 2.39 -26.91
C VAL A 389 33.04 0.95 -26.43
N VAL A 390 34.20 0.41 -26.11
CA VAL A 390 34.34 -0.97 -25.64
C VAL A 390 34.32 -1.00 -24.12
N PHE A 391 33.53 -1.91 -23.56
CA PHE A 391 33.47 -2.23 -22.12
C PHE A 391 34.12 -3.60 -21.87
N PRO A 392 35.47 -3.69 -21.86
CA PRO A 392 36.18 -4.96 -21.83
C PRO A 392 36.12 -5.70 -20.49
N LYS A 393 35.60 -5.09 -19.43
CA LYS A 393 35.51 -5.70 -18.09
C LYS A 393 34.08 -5.85 -17.57
N LEU A 394 33.07 -5.38 -18.31
CA LEU A 394 31.69 -5.43 -17.87
C LEU A 394 31.22 -6.87 -17.88
N LYS A 395 31.09 -7.48 -16.71
CA LYS A 395 30.70 -8.88 -16.52
C LYS A 395 29.20 -9.03 -16.30
N ARG A 396 28.58 -8.07 -15.63
CA ARG A 396 27.17 -8.11 -15.26
C ARG A 396 26.47 -6.81 -15.62
N ALA A 397 25.31 -6.90 -16.25
CA ALA A 397 24.45 -5.77 -16.52
C ALA A 397 23.01 -6.09 -16.13
N GLU A 398 22.34 -5.15 -15.48
CA GLU A 398 20.95 -5.22 -15.07
C GLU A 398 20.25 -3.97 -15.64
N VAL A 399 19.35 -4.14 -16.62
CA VAL A 399 18.89 -3.03 -17.46
C VAL A 399 17.37 -3.05 -17.64
N ASP A 400 16.73 -1.91 -17.39
CA ASP A 400 15.28 -1.73 -17.58
C ASP A 400 14.88 -1.34 -19.02
N ARG A 401 13.61 -1.48 -19.39
CA ARG A 401 13.08 -1.28 -20.76
C ARG A 401 13.45 0.07 -21.38
N HIS A 402 13.42 1.16 -20.61
CA HIS A 402 13.66 2.51 -21.12
C HIS A 402 15.12 2.79 -21.47
N TRP A 403 16.05 2.06 -20.87
CA TRP A 403 17.46 2.09 -21.28
C TRP A 403 17.70 1.37 -22.62
N ARG A 404 16.68 0.68 -23.17
CA ARG A 404 16.72 -0.01 -24.47
C ARG A 404 16.30 0.89 -25.64
N THR A 405 15.30 1.77 -25.44
CA THR A 405 14.63 2.51 -26.54
C THR A 405 15.37 3.76 -27.02
N VAL A 406 16.26 4.34 -26.20
CA VAL A 406 16.97 5.60 -26.56
C VAL A 406 17.95 5.42 -27.73
N ASN A 407 18.27 4.19 -28.15
CA ASN A 407 19.28 3.92 -29.18
C ASN A 407 18.73 3.45 -30.54
N THR A 408 17.41 3.25 -30.72
CA THR A 408 16.87 2.45 -31.85
C THR A 408 15.96 3.16 -32.86
N THR A 409 15.38 4.34 -32.58
CA THR A 409 14.41 4.95 -33.50
C THR A 409 15.06 5.82 -34.57
N LYS A 410 15.40 5.22 -35.72
CA LYS A 410 15.84 5.95 -36.93
C LYS A 410 14.88 7.06 -37.40
N GLN A 411 13.60 7.01 -37.05
CA GLN A 411 12.61 8.03 -37.45
C GLN A 411 12.69 9.33 -36.63
N ASP A 412 12.90 9.28 -35.31
CA ASP A 412 13.12 10.48 -34.48
C ASP A 412 14.56 11.01 -34.52
N VAL A 413 15.50 10.17 -34.99
CA VAL A 413 16.89 10.57 -35.28
C VAL A 413 16.96 11.65 -36.36
N THR A 414 15.90 11.95 -37.10
CA THR A 414 15.91 13.08 -38.05
C THR A 414 15.89 14.46 -37.38
N ARG A 415 15.50 14.59 -36.10
CA ARG A 415 15.40 15.90 -35.44
C ARG A 415 15.95 16.00 -34.00
N GLY A 416 16.44 14.91 -33.39
CA GLY A 416 16.94 14.92 -32.00
C GLY A 416 18.48 14.95 -31.81
N PRO A 417 19.00 15.44 -30.66
CA PRO A 417 20.43 15.56 -30.32
C PRO A 417 21.20 14.23 -30.13
N TRP A 418 20.57 13.08 -30.37
CA TRP A 418 21.07 11.75 -30.03
C TRP A 418 22.00 11.12 -31.09
N ARG A 419 22.18 11.75 -32.25
CA ARG A 419 23.06 11.28 -33.34
C ARG A 419 24.53 11.07 -32.96
N LYS A 420 24.97 11.57 -31.79
CA LYS A 420 26.37 11.56 -31.36
C LYS A 420 26.74 10.46 -30.36
N LEU A 421 25.80 9.58 -29.98
CA LEU A 421 26.14 8.47 -29.08
C LEU A 421 26.99 7.43 -29.82
N ARG A 422 28.15 7.10 -29.23
CA ARG A 422 29.02 6.05 -29.76
C ARG A 422 28.34 4.70 -29.54
N ARG A 423 28.53 3.75 -30.46
CA ARG A 423 28.05 2.38 -30.28
C ARG A 423 28.78 1.74 -29.10
N TRP A 424 28.06 1.06 -28.21
CA TRP A 424 28.68 0.34 -27.11
C TRP A 424 28.96 -1.11 -27.51
N LYS A 425 30.11 -1.65 -27.11
CA LYS A 425 30.47 -3.06 -27.29
C LYS A 425 30.83 -3.67 -25.94
N MET A 426 30.09 -4.68 -25.50
CA MET A 426 30.29 -5.31 -24.19
C MET A 426 30.99 -6.68 -24.37
N THR A 427 32.32 -6.68 -24.55
CA THR A 427 33.05 -7.89 -24.98
C THR A 427 33.23 -8.96 -23.91
N SER A 428 32.93 -8.64 -22.65
CA SER A 428 33.14 -9.55 -21.51
C SER A 428 31.86 -9.75 -20.70
N LEU A 429 30.70 -9.39 -21.26
CA LEU A 429 29.42 -9.55 -20.56
C LEU A 429 29.12 -11.04 -20.43
N VAL A 430 28.95 -11.48 -19.18
CA VAL A 430 28.67 -12.87 -18.81
C VAL A 430 27.20 -13.03 -18.40
N GLU A 431 26.67 -12.07 -17.63
CA GLU A 431 25.30 -12.08 -17.11
C GLU A 431 24.55 -10.79 -17.49
N LEU A 432 23.39 -10.95 -18.09
CA LEU A 432 22.45 -9.87 -18.38
C LEU A 432 21.13 -10.13 -17.65
N HIS A 433 20.73 -9.24 -16.75
CA HIS A 433 19.42 -9.23 -16.13
C HIS A 433 18.56 -8.14 -16.75
N VAL A 434 17.38 -8.51 -17.21
CA VAL A 434 16.49 -7.64 -17.97
C VAL A 434 15.27 -7.32 -17.12
N HIS A 435 15.09 -6.06 -16.76
CA HIS A 435 13.88 -5.60 -16.07
C HIS A 435 12.86 -5.09 -17.08
N ASP A 436 11.62 -5.54 -16.98
CA ASP A 436 10.49 -4.93 -17.69
C ASP A 436 9.48 -4.47 -16.65
N THR A 437 9.71 -3.35 -16.01
CA THR A 437 9.02 -3.04 -14.75
C THR A 437 7.61 -2.44 -14.90
N ALA A 438 7.09 -2.25 -16.12
CA ALA A 438 5.72 -1.76 -16.33
C ALA A 438 4.87 -2.67 -17.21
N PRO A 439 3.77 -3.27 -16.70
CA PRO A 439 2.65 -3.64 -17.56
C PRO A 439 2.11 -2.34 -18.16
N SER A 440 2.36 -2.09 -19.45
CA SER A 440 1.76 -0.93 -20.13
C SER A 440 0.27 -1.21 -20.23
N SER A 441 -0.55 -0.47 -19.49
CA SER A 441 -2.01 -0.59 -19.49
C SER A 441 -2.65 -0.19 -20.82
N SER A 442 -1.94 0.55 -21.68
CA SER A 442 -2.38 0.82 -23.04
C SER A 442 -2.05 -0.39 -23.93
N GLY A 443 -3.07 -1.15 -24.34
CA GLY A 443 -2.95 -2.26 -25.30
C GLY A 443 -2.40 -1.87 -26.68
N THR A 444 -2.06 -0.60 -26.90
CA THR A 444 -1.30 -0.09 -28.04
C THR A 444 0.19 -0.09 -27.74
N ILE A 445 0.86 -1.22 -27.98
CA ILE A 445 2.32 -1.31 -27.94
C ILE A 445 2.86 -0.79 -29.27
N SER A 446 3.63 0.29 -29.20
CA SER A 446 4.45 0.80 -30.31
C SER A 446 5.52 -0.23 -30.68
N ALA A 447 5.48 -0.65 -31.95
CA ALA A 447 6.35 -1.61 -32.66
C ALA A 447 7.84 -1.19 -32.76
N ALA A 448 8.41 -0.50 -31.77
CA ALA A 448 9.68 0.21 -31.88
C ALA A 448 10.86 -0.46 -31.16
N THR A 449 10.70 -1.65 -30.57
CA THR A 449 11.84 -2.45 -30.10
C THR A 449 12.42 -3.27 -31.26
N ARG A 450 13.17 -2.60 -32.15
CA ARG A 450 13.93 -3.31 -33.19
C ARG A 450 15.00 -4.22 -32.55
N PRO A 451 14.97 -5.54 -32.82
CA PRO A 451 15.86 -6.54 -32.25
C PRO A 451 17.36 -6.36 -32.53
N THR A 452 17.72 -5.52 -33.50
CA THR A 452 19.10 -5.25 -33.92
C THR A 452 19.99 -4.66 -32.83
N PHE A 453 19.39 -4.11 -31.75
CA PHE A 453 20.17 -3.54 -30.65
C PHE A 453 21.03 -4.60 -29.95
N TRP A 454 20.47 -5.76 -29.65
CA TRP A 454 21.16 -6.77 -28.86
C TRP A 454 22.19 -7.56 -29.67
N SER A 455 21.92 -7.82 -30.95
CA SER A 455 22.88 -8.50 -31.84
C SER A 455 24.19 -7.72 -31.98
N ASP A 456 24.14 -6.39 -31.95
CA ASP A 456 25.33 -5.54 -32.06
C ASP A 456 26.08 -5.37 -30.73
N LEU A 457 25.38 -5.52 -29.61
CA LEU A 457 25.89 -5.30 -28.26
C LEU A 457 26.50 -6.53 -27.61
N LEU A 458 25.92 -7.69 -27.90
CA LEU A 458 26.20 -8.94 -27.21
C LEU A 458 27.17 -9.77 -28.06
N GLN A 459 28.39 -9.91 -27.55
CA GLN A 459 29.42 -10.80 -28.12
C GLN A 459 29.22 -12.26 -27.65
N PRO A 460 29.89 -13.25 -28.26
CA PRO A 460 29.76 -14.69 -27.93
C PRO A 460 30.08 -15.08 -26.48
N THR A 461 30.53 -14.16 -25.62
CA THR A 461 30.86 -14.43 -24.22
C THR A 461 29.65 -14.47 -23.28
N LEU A 462 28.46 -14.07 -23.74
CA LEU A 462 27.26 -14.04 -22.91
C LEU A 462 26.80 -15.45 -22.55
N LYS A 463 26.97 -15.81 -21.27
CA LYS A 463 26.61 -17.14 -20.76
C LYS A 463 25.19 -17.17 -20.18
N ARG A 464 24.71 -16.08 -19.59
CA ARG A 464 23.46 -16.07 -18.82
C ARG A 464 22.62 -14.83 -19.12
N ILE A 465 21.35 -15.05 -19.44
CA ILE A 465 20.35 -13.98 -19.55
C ILE A 465 19.20 -14.32 -18.62
N THR A 466 18.77 -13.41 -17.76
CA THR A 466 17.65 -13.62 -16.83
C THR A 466 16.68 -12.45 -16.85
N GLY A 467 15.45 -12.65 -16.38
CA GLY A 467 14.42 -11.60 -16.36
C GLY A 467 13.77 -11.34 -17.73
N VAL A 468 14.03 -12.19 -18.73
CA VAL A 468 13.47 -12.02 -20.07
C VAL A 468 11.96 -12.19 -20.00
N ARG A 469 11.20 -11.19 -20.43
CA ARG A 469 9.76 -11.27 -20.58
C ARG A 469 9.42 -11.32 -22.06
N PHE A 470 8.69 -12.36 -22.45
CA PHE A 470 8.03 -12.41 -23.75
C PHE A 470 6.62 -11.87 -23.52
N ARG A 471 6.27 -10.80 -24.22
CA ARG A 471 4.89 -10.31 -24.22
C ARG A 471 4.13 -11.03 -25.33
N GLY A 472 2.96 -11.58 -25.04
CA GLY A 472 2.08 -12.15 -26.07
C GLY A 472 1.77 -11.09 -27.12
N GLY A 473 2.05 -11.38 -28.40
CA GLY A 473 1.97 -10.42 -29.49
C GLY A 473 3.08 -10.59 -30.53
N VAL A 474 2.84 -10.03 -31.72
CA VAL A 474 3.66 -10.17 -32.95
C VAL A 474 5.14 -9.75 -32.79
N GLU A 475 5.53 -9.18 -31.66
CA GLU A 475 6.93 -8.84 -31.34
C GLU A 475 7.74 -10.09 -31.00
N ARG A 476 8.07 -10.88 -32.03
CA ARG A 476 9.01 -11.99 -31.93
C ARG A 476 10.36 -11.46 -31.46
N PHE A 477 10.83 -11.97 -30.32
CA PHE A 477 12.19 -11.76 -29.87
C PHE A 477 13.13 -12.27 -30.96
N SER A 478 13.92 -11.40 -31.58
CA SER A 478 14.89 -11.92 -32.55
C SER A 478 16.04 -12.59 -31.84
N PRO A 479 16.45 -13.75 -32.33
CA PRO A 479 17.60 -14.47 -31.82
C PRO A 479 18.85 -13.59 -31.85
N LEU A 480 19.70 -13.78 -30.85
CA LEU A 480 21.06 -13.26 -30.81
C LEU A 480 21.92 -14.12 -31.72
N GLU A 481 22.11 -13.70 -32.97
CA GLU A 481 22.93 -14.45 -33.92
C GLU A 481 24.36 -14.59 -33.38
N GLY A 482 24.83 -15.84 -33.24
CA GLY A 482 26.19 -16.18 -32.80
C GLY A 482 26.41 -16.20 -31.29
N ALA A 483 25.40 -15.88 -30.46
CA ALA A 483 25.49 -16.08 -29.02
C ALA A 483 25.34 -17.58 -28.65
N GLN A 484 26.06 -18.02 -27.60
CA GLN A 484 25.94 -19.36 -27.02
C GLN A 484 25.54 -19.26 -25.55
N VAL A 485 24.28 -18.88 -25.30
CA VAL A 485 23.74 -18.67 -23.96
C VAL A 485 23.58 -20.03 -23.25
N GLU A 486 24.25 -20.20 -22.12
CA GLU A 486 24.20 -21.39 -21.28
C GLU A 486 22.95 -21.42 -20.39
N GLU A 487 22.41 -20.26 -19.99
CA GLU A 487 21.21 -20.17 -19.15
C GLU A 487 20.30 -19.01 -19.56
N LEU A 488 19.02 -19.31 -19.82
CA LEU A 488 17.96 -18.35 -20.11
C LEU A 488 16.89 -18.39 -18.99
N GLY A 489 16.83 -17.35 -18.18
CA GLY A 489 15.77 -17.09 -17.21
C GLY A 489 14.65 -16.26 -17.80
N VAL A 490 13.48 -16.88 -17.97
CA VAL A 490 12.26 -16.27 -18.51
C VAL A 490 11.31 -15.93 -17.37
N THR A 491 10.89 -14.68 -17.24
CA THR A 491 9.90 -14.27 -16.25
C THR A 491 8.51 -14.18 -16.87
N LEU A 492 7.57 -14.96 -16.35
CA LEU A 492 6.18 -14.97 -16.81
C LEU A 492 5.33 -14.04 -15.93
N THR A 493 4.88 -12.92 -16.50
CA THR A 493 4.05 -11.92 -15.80
C THR A 493 2.62 -11.82 -16.31
N GLU A 494 2.35 -12.36 -17.50
CA GLU A 494 1.03 -12.30 -18.11
C GLU A 494 0.09 -13.33 -17.48
N GLN A 495 -1.21 -13.02 -17.45
CA GLN A 495 -2.20 -13.94 -16.89
C GLN A 495 -2.29 -15.26 -17.67
N LEU A 496 -1.92 -15.24 -18.96
CA LEU A 496 -2.07 -16.37 -19.88
C LEU A 496 -0.73 -16.77 -20.48
N ILE A 497 -0.51 -18.08 -20.57
CA ILE A 497 0.63 -18.68 -21.27
C ILE A 497 0.23 -18.78 -22.76
N SER A 498 0.90 -18.03 -23.63
CA SER A 498 0.62 -17.95 -25.06
C SER A 498 1.50 -18.90 -25.90
N ASP A 499 1.10 -19.14 -27.15
CA ASP A 499 1.90 -19.93 -28.11
C ASP A 499 3.16 -19.14 -28.53
N ASP A 500 3.03 -17.82 -28.67
CA ASP A 500 4.14 -16.89 -28.98
C ASP A 500 5.31 -17.01 -27.99
N LEU A 501 5.02 -17.26 -26.71
CA LEU A 501 6.04 -17.51 -25.69
C LEU A 501 6.89 -18.72 -26.06
N PHE A 502 6.25 -19.85 -26.38
CA PHE A 502 6.97 -21.08 -26.69
C PHE A 502 7.67 -21.02 -28.04
N GLU A 503 7.04 -20.42 -29.06
CA GLU A 503 7.69 -20.13 -30.34
C GLU A 503 8.96 -19.29 -30.14
N SER A 504 8.89 -18.26 -29.29
CA SER A 504 10.04 -17.39 -29.02
C SER A 504 11.14 -18.11 -28.24
N VAL A 505 10.77 -18.96 -27.26
CA VAL A 505 11.74 -19.77 -26.51
C VAL A 505 12.40 -20.82 -27.41
N ASP A 506 11.65 -21.50 -28.28
CA ASP A 506 12.22 -22.47 -29.22
C ASP A 506 13.09 -21.81 -30.28
N LEU A 507 12.67 -20.65 -30.81
CA LEU A 507 13.51 -19.85 -31.72
C LEU A 507 14.81 -19.40 -31.05
N PHE A 508 14.75 -19.02 -29.77
CA PHE A 508 15.93 -18.66 -29.00
C PHE A 508 16.82 -19.88 -28.71
N ARG A 509 16.23 -21.03 -28.41
CA ARG A 509 16.95 -22.30 -28.22
C ARG A 509 17.71 -22.70 -29.47
N ASP A 510 17.06 -22.64 -30.62
CA ASP A 510 17.64 -23.04 -31.91
C ASP A 510 18.83 -22.16 -32.31
N LYS A 511 18.74 -20.84 -32.07
CA LYS A 511 19.67 -19.87 -32.65
C LYS A 511 20.64 -19.22 -31.67
N SER A 512 20.37 -19.27 -30.38
CA SER A 512 21.10 -18.48 -29.38
C SER A 512 21.48 -19.23 -28.11
N MET A 513 20.94 -20.43 -27.87
CA MET A 513 21.35 -21.26 -26.73
C MET A 513 22.56 -22.12 -27.09
N ALA A 514 23.41 -22.36 -26.10
CA ALA A 514 24.41 -23.42 -26.19
C ALA A 514 23.72 -24.80 -26.30
N PRO A 515 24.36 -25.84 -26.86
CA PRO A 515 23.75 -27.17 -27.03
C PRO A 515 23.20 -27.81 -25.75
N ASN A 516 23.76 -27.44 -24.59
CA ASN A 516 23.32 -27.90 -23.26
C ASN A 516 22.72 -26.75 -22.43
N GLY A 517 22.30 -25.67 -23.10
CA GLY A 517 21.78 -24.50 -22.43
C GLY A 517 20.48 -24.81 -21.71
N LYS A 518 20.33 -24.29 -20.50
CA LYS A 518 19.14 -24.47 -19.66
C LYS A 518 18.20 -23.28 -19.80
N VAL A 519 16.91 -23.54 -20.03
CA VAL A 519 15.86 -22.52 -19.85
C VAL A 519 15.25 -22.72 -18.47
N THR A 520 15.06 -21.64 -17.72
CA THR A 520 14.37 -21.64 -16.42
C THR A 520 13.24 -20.63 -16.44
N PHE A 521 12.14 -20.93 -15.77
CA PHE A 521 10.98 -20.05 -15.72
C PHE A 521 10.78 -19.49 -14.30
N ASP A 522 10.67 -18.17 -14.19
CA ASP A 522 10.26 -17.47 -12.99
C ASP A 522 8.80 -17.04 -13.16
N VAL A 523 7.88 -17.78 -12.53
CA VAL A 523 6.44 -17.64 -12.74
C VAL A 523 5.84 -16.75 -11.66
N THR A 524 5.29 -15.60 -12.06
CA THR A 524 4.63 -14.72 -11.08
C THR A 524 3.33 -15.35 -10.53
N PRO A 525 2.89 -14.95 -9.32
CA PRO A 525 1.68 -15.51 -8.71
C PRO A 525 0.38 -15.28 -9.49
N SER A 526 0.37 -14.34 -10.44
CA SER A 526 -0.80 -14.00 -11.27
C SER A 526 -0.95 -14.84 -12.53
N VAL A 527 0.06 -15.64 -12.90
CA VAL A 527 -0.03 -16.50 -14.09
C VAL A 527 -1.00 -17.66 -13.82
N VAL A 528 -1.96 -17.83 -14.73
CA VAL A 528 -2.94 -18.92 -14.68
C VAL A 528 -2.54 -20.00 -15.68
N PHE A 529 -2.37 -21.22 -15.18
CA PHE A 529 -2.06 -22.38 -16.01
C PHE A 529 -3.35 -23.05 -16.50
N HIS A 530 -3.76 -22.75 -17.74
CA HIS A 530 -4.90 -23.40 -18.38
C HIS A 530 -4.52 -24.81 -18.85
N THR A 531 -5.00 -25.83 -18.12
CA THR A 531 -4.55 -27.22 -18.31
C THR A 531 -4.85 -27.73 -19.72
N MET A 532 -6.05 -27.49 -20.25
CA MET A 532 -6.42 -27.99 -21.59
C MET A 532 -5.64 -27.34 -22.72
N ASP A 533 -5.40 -26.03 -22.63
CA ASP A 533 -4.63 -25.30 -23.65
C ASP A 533 -3.19 -25.80 -23.66
N ASN A 534 -2.58 -25.96 -22.49
CA ASN A 534 -1.21 -26.43 -22.37
C ASN A 534 -1.06 -27.92 -22.74
N LEU A 535 -2.07 -28.77 -22.47
CA LEU A 535 -2.06 -30.15 -22.98
C LEU A 535 -2.17 -30.20 -24.50
N SER A 536 -2.98 -29.33 -25.09
CA SER A 536 -3.10 -29.21 -26.55
C SER A 536 -1.78 -28.75 -27.16
N ARG A 537 -1.08 -27.80 -26.52
CA ARG A 537 0.27 -27.38 -26.90
C ARG A 537 1.30 -28.51 -26.85
N MET A 538 1.31 -29.29 -25.78
CA MET A 538 2.23 -30.44 -25.66
C MET A 538 1.97 -31.51 -26.73
N GLU A 539 0.71 -31.71 -27.12
CA GLU A 539 0.34 -32.63 -28.20
C GLU A 539 0.76 -32.10 -29.57
N SER A 540 0.48 -30.84 -29.88
CA SER A 540 0.84 -30.20 -31.15
C SER A 540 2.34 -29.97 -31.31
N HIS A 541 3.04 -29.68 -30.21
CA HIS A 541 4.46 -29.36 -30.17
C HIS A 541 5.16 -30.12 -29.03
N PRO A 542 5.55 -31.39 -29.27
CA PRO A 542 6.23 -32.20 -28.25
C PRO A 542 7.53 -31.58 -27.70
N SER A 543 8.22 -30.71 -28.46
CA SER A 543 9.39 -29.96 -28.01
C SER A 543 9.10 -29.01 -26.84
N TRP A 544 7.85 -28.59 -26.66
CA TRP A 544 7.44 -27.68 -25.59
C TRP A 544 7.16 -28.41 -24.27
N ALA A 545 7.10 -29.75 -24.28
CA ALA A 545 6.69 -30.54 -23.13
C ALA A 545 7.49 -30.23 -21.86
N ASP A 546 8.82 -30.10 -21.96
CA ASP A 546 9.66 -29.86 -20.78
C ASP A 546 9.48 -28.45 -20.22
N ALA A 547 9.30 -27.45 -21.09
CA ALA A 547 8.98 -26.09 -20.68
C ALA A 547 7.61 -26.01 -19.99
N VAL A 548 6.60 -26.66 -20.56
CA VAL A 548 5.24 -26.72 -19.96
C VAL A 548 5.27 -27.42 -18.60
N ILE A 549 6.03 -28.51 -18.45
CA ILE A 549 6.19 -29.24 -17.18
C ILE A 549 6.91 -28.39 -16.14
N GLU A 550 7.95 -27.66 -16.53
CA GLU A 550 8.67 -26.76 -15.63
C GLU A 550 7.76 -25.61 -15.17
N ILE A 551 7.04 -24.96 -16.10
CA ILE A 551 6.07 -23.93 -15.75
C ILE A 551 5.02 -24.49 -14.80
N ALA A 552 4.39 -25.62 -15.12
CA ALA A 552 3.38 -26.28 -14.29
C ALA A 552 3.85 -26.51 -12.84
N ARG A 553 5.15 -26.80 -12.65
CA ARG A 553 5.73 -27.00 -11.31
C ARG A 553 5.68 -25.76 -10.44
N ASP A 554 5.83 -24.57 -11.04
CA ASP A 554 6.08 -23.31 -10.33
C ASP A 554 4.87 -22.37 -10.27
N VAL A 555 3.81 -22.64 -11.03
CA VAL A 555 2.58 -21.84 -11.02
C VAL A 555 1.90 -21.82 -9.66
N LYS A 556 1.20 -20.72 -9.37
CA LYS A 556 0.35 -20.58 -8.17
C LYS A 556 -1.13 -20.85 -8.44
N ILE A 557 -1.58 -20.61 -9.66
CA ILE A 557 -2.99 -20.74 -10.08
C ILE A 557 -3.07 -21.73 -11.24
N VAL A 558 -3.90 -22.76 -11.08
CA VAL A 558 -4.14 -23.78 -12.12
C VAL A 558 -5.61 -23.73 -12.50
N ALA A 559 -5.90 -23.53 -13.78
CA ALA A 559 -7.24 -23.65 -14.33
C ALA A 559 -7.43 -25.05 -14.93
N LEU A 560 -8.39 -25.79 -14.37
CA LEU A 560 -8.84 -27.10 -14.83
C LEU A 560 -10.28 -26.97 -15.36
N PRO A 561 -10.61 -27.60 -16.49
CA PRO A 561 -11.99 -27.62 -16.96
C PRO A 561 -12.85 -28.41 -15.96
N SER A 562 -14.10 -28.00 -15.77
CA SER A 562 -15.07 -28.76 -14.97
C SER A 562 -15.81 -29.84 -15.78
N GLY A 563 -15.72 -29.79 -17.11
CA GLY A 563 -16.29 -30.77 -18.03
C GLY A 563 -15.63 -30.67 -19.40
N LEU A 564 -16.13 -31.40 -20.38
CA LEU A 564 -15.75 -31.24 -21.78
C LEU A 564 -16.90 -30.57 -22.53
N THR A 565 -16.62 -29.79 -23.57
CA THR A 565 -17.71 -29.33 -24.44
C THR A 565 -18.35 -30.52 -25.15
N GLN A 566 -19.63 -30.43 -25.51
CA GLN A 566 -20.33 -31.54 -26.17
C GLN A 566 -19.58 -32.00 -27.43
N GLY A 567 -19.27 -33.30 -27.53
CA GLY A 567 -18.49 -33.89 -28.62
C GLY A 567 -16.97 -33.65 -28.55
N GLN A 568 -16.46 -32.94 -27.55
CA GLN A 568 -15.02 -32.79 -27.34
C GLN A 568 -14.48 -34.07 -26.71
N THR A 569 -13.59 -34.75 -27.42
CA THR A 569 -12.86 -35.90 -26.89
C THR A 569 -11.46 -35.47 -26.45
N VAL A 570 -10.94 -36.10 -25.38
CA VAL A 570 -9.53 -35.94 -24.98
C VAL A 570 -8.74 -37.08 -25.59
N SER A 571 -7.75 -36.75 -26.43
CA SER A 571 -6.88 -37.76 -27.03
C SER A 571 -6.08 -38.52 -25.98
N SER A 572 -5.71 -39.77 -26.29
CA SER A 572 -4.82 -40.56 -25.44
C SER A 572 -3.45 -39.89 -25.22
N ALA A 573 -2.97 -39.12 -26.21
CA ALA A 573 -1.75 -38.33 -26.11
C ALA A 573 -1.85 -37.24 -25.03
N ARG A 574 -2.98 -36.52 -24.94
CA ARG A 574 -3.21 -35.54 -23.86
C ARG A 574 -3.29 -36.20 -22.49
N LEU A 575 -3.94 -37.35 -22.38
CA LEU A 575 -4.00 -38.09 -21.11
C LEU A 575 -2.62 -38.56 -20.65
N SER A 576 -1.76 -38.95 -21.58
CA SER A 576 -0.35 -39.28 -21.28
C SER A 576 0.42 -38.04 -20.80
N CYS A 577 0.22 -36.89 -21.44
CA CYS A 577 0.85 -35.62 -21.04
C CYS A 577 0.37 -35.15 -19.66
N LEU A 578 -0.92 -35.28 -19.35
CA LEU A 578 -1.50 -34.90 -18.05
C LEU A 578 -0.79 -35.61 -16.89
N ARG A 579 -0.46 -36.90 -17.05
CA ARG A 579 0.26 -37.66 -16.01
C ARG A 579 1.67 -37.13 -15.71
N ARG A 580 2.27 -36.38 -16.64
CA ARG A 580 3.59 -35.74 -16.46
C ARG A 580 3.50 -34.41 -15.71
N LEU A 581 2.31 -33.81 -15.62
CA LEU A 581 2.12 -32.55 -14.93
C LEU A 581 2.01 -32.77 -13.41
N SER A 582 2.62 -31.86 -12.66
CA SER A 582 2.53 -31.81 -11.19
C SER A 582 2.55 -30.37 -10.76
N PHE A 583 1.72 -30.02 -9.78
CA PHE A 583 1.53 -28.64 -9.33
C PHE A 583 1.87 -28.49 -7.83
N PRO A 584 3.12 -28.80 -7.42
CA PRO A 584 3.51 -28.80 -6.00
C PRO A 584 3.43 -27.41 -5.35
N HIS A 585 3.54 -26.35 -6.16
CA HIS A 585 3.52 -24.96 -5.71
C HIS A 585 2.18 -24.25 -5.88
N ALA A 586 1.21 -24.89 -6.55
CA ALA A 586 -0.10 -24.31 -6.75
C ALA A 586 -0.85 -24.18 -5.41
N THR A 587 -1.38 -22.99 -5.19
CA THR A 587 -2.20 -22.65 -4.00
C THR A 587 -3.66 -22.45 -4.38
N THR A 588 -3.94 -22.19 -5.64
CA THR A 588 -5.27 -21.89 -6.16
C THR A 588 -5.62 -22.84 -7.30
N LEU A 589 -6.76 -23.50 -7.19
CA LEU A 589 -7.33 -24.33 -8.25
C LEU A 589 -8.60 -23.65 -8.75
N GLU A 590 -8.61 -23.27 -10.02
CA GLU A 590 -9.78 -22.72 -10.71
C GLU A 590 -10.45 -23.81 -11.54
N LEU A 591 -11.74 -24.05 -11.28
CA LEU A 591 -12.57 -24.92 -12.09
C LEU A 591 -13.35 -24.06 -13.08
N THR A 592 -12.93 -24.08 -14.34
CA THR A 592 -13.59 -23.29 -15.38
C THR A 592 -14.89 -23.98 -15.80
N GLY A 593 -15.97 -23.21 -15.80
CA GLY A 593 -17.30 -23.72 -16.18
C GLY A 593 -17.34 -24.23 -17.61
N CYS A 594 -18.05 -25.33 -17.84
CA CYS A 594 -18.39 -25.86 -19.15
C CYS A 594 -19.90 -25.72 -19.34
N GLY A 595 -20.35 -25.26 -20.51
CA GLY A 595 -21.78 -24.98 -20.76
C GLY A 595 -22.71 -26.13 -20.36
N ASP A 596 -24.01 -25.86 -20.25
CA ASP A 596 -25.02 -26.78 -19.70
C ASP A 596 -25.03 -28.17 -20.36
N ALA A 597 -24.64 -28.25 -21.63
CA ALA A 597 -24.49 -29.49 -22.40
C ALA A 597 -23.11 -30.16 -22.28
N SER A 598 -22.33 -29.86 -21.24
CA SER A 598 -20.99 -30.42 -21.08
C SER A 598 -21.03 -31.93 -20.84
N GLU A 599 -20.00 -32.62 -21.32
CA GLU A 599 -19.72 -34.02 -21.03
C GLU A 599 -18.84 -34.13 -19.77
N PRO A 600 -18.92 -35.24 -19.01
CA PRO A 600 -18.13 -35.40 -17.80
C PRO A 600 -16.64 -35.50 -18.14
N LEU A 601 -15.78 -35.06 -17.22
CA LEU A 601 -14.34 -35.27 -17.38
C LEU A 601 -14.01 -36.77 -17.33
N PRO A 602 -13.06 -37.25 -18.16
CA PRO A 602 -12.52 -38.60 -18.01
C PRO A 602 -11.96 -38.82 -16.60
N ASP A 603 -12.10 -40.03 -16.06
CA ASP A 603 -11.67 -40.37 -14.70
C ASP A 603 -10.21 -39.99 -14.42
N VAL A 604 -9.34 -40.07 -15.43
CA VAL A 604 -7.92 -39.69 -15.32
C VAL A 604 -7.75 -38.23 -14.89
N PHE A 605 -8.63 -37.31 -15.29
CA PHE A 605 -8.60 -35.92 -14.79
C PHE A 605 -9.06 -35.83 -13.34
N LEU A 606 -10.11 -36.57 -12.98
CA LEU A 606 -10.63 -36.59 -11.62
C LEU A 606 -9.61 -37.19 -10.64
N GLU A 607 -8.87 -38.21 -11.05
CA GLU A 607 -7.74 -38.78 -10.31
C GLU A 607 -6.57 -37.80 -10.18
N HIS A 608 -6.39 -36.94 -11.20
CA HIS A 608 -5.37 -35.89 -11.16
C HIS A 608 -5.67 -34.82 -10.12
N ILE A 609 -6.94 -34.57 -9.80
CA ILE A 609 -7.37 -33.73 -8.67
C ILE A 609 -7.16 -34.50 -7.36
N SER A 610 -5.91 -34.70 -6.99
CA SER A 610 -5.51 -35.41 -5.77
C SER A 610 -4.35 -34.72 -5.07
N HIS A 611 -4.17 -35.04 -3.78
CA HIS A 611 -3.09 -34.49 -2.96
C HIS A 611 -1.69 -34.74 -3.55
N ARG A 612 -1.52 -35.79 -4.38
CA ARG A 612 -0.24 -36.07 -5.06
C ARG A 612 0.15 -34.97 -6.05
N HIS A 613 -0.81 -34.48 -6.83
CA HIS A 613 -0.56 -33.45 -7.86
C HIS A 613 -0.78 -32.03 -7.31
N PHE A 614 -1.63 -31.90 -6.28
CA PHE A 614 -2.06 -30.62 -5.70
C PHE A 614 -1.87 -30.59 -4.16
N PRO A 615 -0.64 -30.74 -3.63
CA PRO A 615 -0.42 -30.84 -2.19
C PRO A 615 -0.73 -29.55 -1.42
N ARG A 616 -0.70 -28.39 -2.09
CA ARG A 616 -0.77 -27.06 -1.45
C ARG A 616 -1.99 -26.23 -1.82
N ILE A 617 -2.97 -26.79 -2.52
CA ILE A 617 -4.19 -26.05 -2.86
C ILE A 617 -4.93 -25.66 -1.58
N THR A 618 -4.98 -24.36 -1.32
CA THR A 618 -5.70 -23.75 -0.19
C THR A 618 -6.98 -23.09 -0.64
N THR A 619 -7.09 -22.67 -1.91
CA THR A 619 -8.23 -21.93 -2.45
C THR A 619 -8.76 -22.62 -3.70
N LEU A 620 -10.06 -22.89 -3.72
CA LEU A 620 -10.79 -23.41 -4.88
C LEU A 620 -11.65 -22.29 -5.46
N LEU A 621 -11.38 -21.87 -6.70
CA LEU A 621 -12.20 -20.92 -7.45
C LEU A 621 -13.16 -21.70 -8.33
N LEU A 622 -14.47 -21.51 -8.16
CA LEU A 622 -15.49 -22.14 -9.00
C LEU A 622 -15.96 -21.22 -10.14
N GLY A 623 -15.21 -20.14 -10.40
CA GLY A 623 -15.59 -19.12 -11.37
C GLY A 623 -17.05 -18.69 -11.20
N TRP A 624 -17.75 -18.57 -12.33
CA TRP A 624 -19.19 -18.35 -12.38
C TRP A 624 -19.93 -19.70 -12.27
N THR A 625 -20.62 -19.93 -11.14
CA THR A 625 -21.03 -21.27 -10.68
C THR A 625 -22.02 -22.02 -11.57
N GLU A 626 -22.74 -21.33 -12.45
CA GLU A 626 -23.86 -21.90 -13.22
C GLU A 626 -23.43 -23.02 -14.18
N ARG A 627 -22.11 -23.24 -14.35
CA ARG A 627 -21.53 -24.14 -15.35
C ARG A 627 -20.47 -25.10 -14.80
N VAL A 628 -20.33 -25.21 -13.48
CA VAL A 628 -19.32 -26.11 -12.89
C VAL A 628 -19.96 -27.43 -12.51
N ARG A 629 -19.46 -28.53 -13.07
CA ARG A 629 -19.95 -29.87 -12.77
C ARG A 629 -19.60 -30.33 -11.36
N GLU A 630 -20.35 -31.31 -10.86
CA GLU A 630 -20.23 -31.77 -9.48
C GLU A 630 -19.02 -32.66 -9.22
N GLU A 631 -18.66 -33.50 -10.17
CA GLU A 631 -17.64 -34.53 -10.01
C GLU A 631 -16.24 -33.93 -9.72
N PRO A 632 -15.74 -32.91 -10.45
CA PRO A 632 -14.43 -32.32 -10.18
C PRO A 632 -14.40 -31.51 -8.87
N VAL A 633 -15.51 -30.85 -8.54
CA VAL A 633 -15.62 -30.06 -7.30
C VAL A 633 -15.58 -30.99 -6.09
N SER A 634 -16.31 -32.10 -6.14
CA SER A 634 -16.29 -33.13 -5.10
C SER A 634 -14.86 -33.60 -4.81
N LYS A 635 -14.07 -33.88 -5.86
CA LYS A 635 -12.64 -34.23 -5.74
C LYS A 635 -11.79 -33.08 -5.18
N ALA A 636 -12.00 -31.86 -5.66
CA ALA A 636 -11.23 -30.70 -5.22
C ALA A 636 -11.48 -30.35 -3.74
N VAL A 637 -12.71 -30.54 -3.25
CA VAL A 637 -13.09 -30.23 -1.87
C VAL A 637 -12.54 -31.25 -0.86
N ASP A 638 -12.18 -32.44 -1.35
CA ASP A 638 -11.50 -33.47 -0.58
C ASP A 638 -9.98 -33.23 -0.43
N LEU A 639 -9.42 -32.19 -1.06
CA LEU A 639 -8.01 -31.84 -0.89
C LEU A 639 -7.73 -31.43 0.58
N PRO A 640 -6.73 -32.02 1.25
CA PRO A 640 -6.49 -31.82 2.68
C PRO A 640 -6.01 -30.40 3.03
N SER A 641 -5.41 -29.71 2.06
CA SER A 641 -4.91 -28.35 2.21
C SER A 641 -6.00 -27.30 1.94
N LEU A 642 -7.19 -27.67 1.46
CA LEU A 642 -8.23 -26.71 1.12
C LEU A 642 -8.72 -25.96 2.37
N ARG A 643 -8.79 -24.64 2.28
CA ARG A 643 -9.23 -23.72 3.35
C ARG A 643 -10.30 -22.76 2.87
N GLU A 644 -10.37 -22.50 1.57
CA GLU A 644 -11.23 -21.47 1.01
C GLU A 644 -11.88 -21.95 -0.29
N VAL A 645 -13.17 -21.68 -0.46
CA VAL A 645 -13.91 -21.90 -1.71
C VAL A 645 -14.50 -20.55 -2.13
N ARG A 646 -14.09 -20.05 -3.29
CA ARG A 646 -14.59 -18.80 -3.86
C ARG A 646 -15.44 -19.07 -5.08
N PHE A 647 -16.49 -18.29 -5.26
CA PHE A 647 -17.30 -18.36 -6.46
C PHE A 647 -18.01 -17.02 -6.74
N GLY A 648 -18.33 -16.77 -8.00
CA GLY A 648 -19.11 -15.61 -8.43
C GLY A 648 -20.42 -16.03 -9.12
N ARG A 649 -21.35 -15.09 -9.27
CA ARG A 649 -22.50 -15.23 -10.20
C ARG A 649 -22.64 -14.02 -11.15
N GLU A 650 -22.64 -14.27 -12.46
CA GLU A 650 -22.70 -13.22 -13.51
C GLU A 650 -24.03 -13.30 -14.26
N GLY A 651 -24.82 -12.22 -14.21
CA GLY A 651 -25.70 -11.83 -15.31
C GLY A 651 -26.95 -12.66 -15.63
N SER A 652 -27.35 -13.67 -14.85
CA SER A 652 -28.64 -14.36 -15.07
C SER A 652 -29.81 -13.69 -14.32
N PRO A 653 -31.06 -13.77 -14.83
CA PRO A 653 -32.27 -13.24 -14.16
C PRO A 653 -32.40 -13.79 -12.73
N PRO A 654 -33.27 -13.21 -11.87
CA PRO A 654 -33.37 -13.50 -10.42
C PRO A 654 -33.78 -14.94 -10.07
N GLY A 655 -32.92 -15.90 -10.40
CA GLY A 655 -32.90 -17.25 -9.90
C GLY A 655 -32.30 -17.26 -8.50
N ARG A 656 -32.72 -18.23 -7.69
CA ARG A 656 -32.33 -18.34 -6.29
C ARG A 656 -30.81 -18.47 -6.15
N PHE A 657 -30.24 -17.85 -5.12
CA PHE A 657 -28.85 -18.10 -4.75
C PHE A 657 -28.72 -19.58 -4.32
N PHE A 658 -27.60 -20.24 -4.63
CA PHE A 658 -27.33 -21.62 -4.25
C PHE A 658 -25.84 -21.78 -3.89
N PHE A 659 -25.58 -22.41 -2.74
CA PHE A 659 -24.34 -23.17 -2.56
C PHE A 659 -24.30 -24.17 -3.70
N PRO A 660 -23.19 -24.22 -4.46
CA PRO A 660 -23.05 -25.18 -5.54
C PRO A 660 -23.37 -26.58 -4.99
N LEU A 661 -24.36 -27.27 -5.59
CA LEU A 661 -24.78 -28.63 -5.19
C LEU A 661 -23.59 -29.56 -5.04
N CYS A 662 -22.59 -29.29 -5.86
CA CYS A 662 -21.34 -29.99 -5.93
C CYS A 662 -20.46 -30.00 -4.67
N LEU A 663 -20.78 -29.18 -3.66
CA LEU A 663 -20.11 -29.25 -2.37
C LEU A 663 -20.69 -30.36 -1.46
N ARG A 664 -21.81 -31.00 -1.79
CA ARG A 664 -22.52 -31.91 -0.87
C ARG A 664 -21.70 -33.12 -0.39
N ASN A 665 -20.72 -33.58 -1.16
CA ASN A 665 -20.06 -34.88 -0.98
C ASN A 665 -18.67 -34.81 -0.28
N CYS A 666 -18.54 -34.00 0.77
CA CYS A 666 -17.26 -33.83 1.46
C CYS A 666 -16.91 -34.99 2.41
N GLN A 667 -15.65 -35.41 2.42
CA GLN A 667 -15.14 -36.34 3.44
C GLN A 667 -15.09 -35.73 4.86
N LYS A 668 -15.29 -36.59 5.86
CA LYS A 668 -15.15 -36.28 7.30
C LYS A 668 -13.69 -36.06 7.69
N GLY A 669 -13.46 -35.19 8.69
CA GLY A 669 -12.13 -34.98 9.30
C GLY A 669 -11.21 -34.03 8.54
N LEU A 670 -11.68 -33.48 7.41
CA LEU A 670 -10.94 -32.48 6.66
C LEU A 670 -11.04 -31.09 7.32
N PRO A 671 -10.08 -30.18 7.03
CA PRO A 671 -10.07 -28.86 7.63
C PRO A 671 -11.31 -28.03 7.31
N LEU A 672 -11.58 -27.09 8.22
CA LEU A 672 -12.69 -26.16 8.10
C LEU A 672 -12.47 -25.19 6.93
N VAL A 673 -13.55 -24.90 6.21
CA VAL A 673 -13.55 -24.13 4.96
C VAL A 673 -14.21 -22.77 5.17
N HIS A 674 -13.61 -21.73 4.60
CA HIS A 674 -14.20 -20.41 4.39
C HIS A 674 -14.82 -20.40 2.99
N VAL A 675 -16.10 -20.07 2.92
CA VAL A 675 -16.80 -19.88 1.65
C VAL A 675 -16.88 -18.39 1.34
N GLU A 676 -16.46 -17.97 0.16
CA GLU A 676 -16.60 -16.60 -0.32
C GLU A 676 -17.43 -16.57 -1.61
N GLY A 677 -18.51 -15.80 -1.62
CA GLY A 677 -19.36 -15.61 -2.79
C GLY A 677 -19.36 -14.16 -3.25
N ILE A 678 -19.23 -13.92 -4.56
CA ILE A 678 -19.39 -12.61 -5.19
C ILE A 678 -20.74 -12.55 -5.90
N TYR A 679 -21.57 -11.58 -5.54
CA TYR A 679 -22.95 -11.43 -5.98
C TYR A 679 -23.15 -10.11 -6.66
N ARG A 680 -23.63 -10.14 -7.89
CA ARG A 680 -24.14 -8.93 -8.54
C ARG A 680 -25.63 -8.81 -8.25
N ALA A 681 -25.99 -7.81 -7.46
CA ALA A 681 -27.37 -7.48 -7.10
C ALA A 681 -28.16 -7.09 -8.37
N GLY A 682 -28.97 -8.02 -8.90
CA GLY A 682 -29.89 -7.79 -10.01
C GLY A 682 -31.20 -8.56 -9.79
N GLY A 683 -32.22 -7.90 -9.24
CA GLY A 683 -33.59 -8.42 -9.12
C GLY A 683 -33.99 -8.97 -7.74
N ALA A 684 -35.31 -9.00 -7.50
CA ALA A 684 -35.96 -9.42 -6.23
C ALA A 684 -36.05 -10.95 -6.05
N GLY A 685 -35.00 -11.69 -6.41
CA GLY A 685 -34.97 -13.15 -6.32
C GLY A 685 -34.93 -13.63 -4.86
N ALA A 686 -35.56 -14.78 -4.59
CA ALA A 686 -35.47 -15.42 -3.28
C ALA A 686 -34.04 -15.90 -3.01
N TRP A 687 -33.37 -15.31 -2.03
CA TRP A 687 -32.04 -15.71 -1.61
C TRP A 687 -32.10 -17.04 -0.86
N SER A 688 -31.33 -18.03 -1.28
CA SER A 688 -31.06 -19.22 -0.48
C SER A 688 -29.56 -19.43 -0.43
N LEU A 689 -29.02 -19.85 0.70
CA LEU A 689 -27.66 -20.40 0.68
C LEU A 689 -27.70 -21.84 0.15
N TRP A 690 -28.84 -22.52 0.04
CA TRP A 690 -28.90 -23.96 -0.27
C TRP A 690 -29.94 -24.28 -1.35
N GLU A 691 -29.60 -25.17 -2.29
CA GLU A 691 -30.55 -25.68 -3.26
C GLU A 691 -31.35 -26.87 -2.73
N GLY A 692 -32.64 -26.94 -3.09
CA GLY A 692 -33.40 -28.21 -3.11
C GLY A 692 -33.74 -28.84 -1.75
N GLY A 693 -34.17 -28.05 -0.78
CA GLY A 693 -34.77 -28.57 0.46
C GLY A 693 -36.17 -29.14 0.23
N GLY A 694 -36.29 -30.22 -0.55
CA GLY A 694 -37.35 -31.18 -0.29
C GLY A 694 -36.91 -31.99 0.93
N GLU A 695 -37.58 -31.83 2.07
CA GLU A 695 -37.27 -32.47 3.36
C GLU A 695 -37.39 -34.02 3.34
N GLY A 696 -37.46 -34.66 2.16
CA GLY A 696 -37.95 -36.03 2.00
C GLY A 696 -36.94 -37.08 1.54
N SER A 697 -35.62 -36.83 1.51
CA SER A 697 -34.65 -37.84 1.02
C SER A 697 -33.54 -38.14 2.03
N GLY A 698 -33.76 -39.25 2.77
CA GLY A 698 -32.78 -40.29 3.10
C GLY A 698 -31.46 -39.88 3.74
N ASP A 699 -31.35 -40.14 5.04
CA ASP A 699 -30.12 -40.20 5.83
C ASP A 699 -28.95 -40.88 5.11
N GLY A 700 -27.82 -40.18 4.99
CA GLY A 700 -26.55 -40.87 4.73
C GLY A 700 -25.41 -39.99 4.23
N HIS A 701 -25.70 -38.92 3.49
CA HIS A 701 -24.63 -38.12 2.87
C HIS A 701 -24.17 -37.01 3.83
N GLN A 702 -22.89 -37.05 4.16
CA GLN A 702 -22.24 -36.10 5.07
C GLN A 702 -21.99 -34.79 4.33
N ARG A 703 -22.74 -33.74 4.70
CA ARG A 703 -22.76 -32.47 3.98
C ARG A 703 -21.57 -31.57 4.37
N VAL A 704 -21.05 -30.80 3.40
CA VAL A 704 -20.05 -29.71 3.58
C VAL A 704 -20.42 -28.72 4.68
N GLU A 705 -21.70 -28.60 5.00
CA GLU A 705 -22.26 -27.85 6.12
C GLU A 705 -21.45 -28.06 7.42
N LYS A 706 -20.97 -29.29 7.66
CA LYS A 706 -20.15 -29.65 8.83
C LYS A 706 -18.67 -29.23 8.73
N ARG A 707 -18.27 -28.54 7.68
CA ARG A 707 -16.91 -28.01 7.49
C ARG A 707 -16.89 -26.49 7.36
N ILE A 708 -18.02 -25.85 7.11
CA ILE A 708 -18.06 -24.40 6.90
C ILE A 708 -17.84 -23.68 8.22
N ARG A 709 -16.76 -22.90 8.30
CA ARG A 709 -16.41 -22.07 9.47
C ARG A 709 -16.70 -20.60 9.27
N LYS A 710 -16.61 -20.13 8.03
CA LYS A 710 -16.81 -18.71 7.70
C LYS A 710 -17.53 -18.62 6.36
N ILE A 711 -18.44 -17.67 6.22
CA ILE A 711 -19.05 -17.30 4.95
C ILE A 711 -18.74 -15.81 4.71
N THR A 712 -18.32 -15.44 3.51
CA THR A 712 -18.19 -14.05 3.07
C THR A 712 -19.07 -13.85 1.84
N LEU A 713 -19.92 -12.84 1.86
CA LEU A 713 -20.80 -12.46 0.77
C LEU A 713 -20.40 -11.07 0.31
N ASN A 714 -19.81 -10.96 -0.87
CA ASN A 714 -19.47 -9.70 -1.51
C ASN A 714 -20.64 -9.30 -2.42
N VAL A 715 -21.45 -8.35 -1.98
CA VAL A 715 -22.60 -7.86 -2.74
C VAL A 715 -22.16 -6.65 -3.56
N GLU A 716 -21.99 -6.88 -4.85
CA GLU A 716 -21.71 -5.90 -5.89
C GLU A 716 -23.04 -5.31 -6.39
N ARG A 717 -23.22 -4.00 -6.27
CA ARG A 717 -24.31 -3.32 -6.99
C ARG A 717 -23.86 -3.08 -8.43
N GLN A 718 -24.61 -3.59 -9.41
CA GLN A 718 -24.36 -3.19 -10.80
C GLN A 718 -24.57 -1.67 -10.92
N PRO A 719 -23.66 -0.94 -11.57
CA PRO A 719 -23.97 0.42 -11.98
C PRO A 719 -25.16 0.32 -12.93
N GLU A 720 -26.33 0.80 -12.50
CA GLU A 720 -27.51 0.93 -13.34
C GLU A 720 -27.08 1.71 -14.59
N GLY A 721 -26.96 1.02 -15.71
CA GLY A 721 -26.60 1.66 -16.97
C GLY A 721 -27.76 2.56 -17.38
N SER A 722 -27.60 3.88 -17.22
CA SER A 722 -28.39 4.92 -17.90
C SER A 722 -29.92 4.71 -17.94
N TRP A 723 -30.52 4.14 -16.89
CA TRP A 723 -31.96 4.26 -16.72
C TRP A 723 -32.19 5.56 -15.97
N VAL A 724 -32.81 6.53 -16.64
CA VAL A 724 -33.34 7.74 -16.02
C VAL A 724 -34.41 7.29 -15.03
N HIS A 725 -34.02 6.97 -13.80
CA HIS A 725 -34.94 6.62 -12.74
C HIS A 725 -35.68 7.89 -12.30
N GLU A 726 -37.01 7.83 -12.35
CA GLU A 726 -37.90 8.85 -11.77
C GLU A 726 -37.56 9.03 -10.29
N GLU A 727 -37.23 10.25 -9.90
CA GLU A 727 -36.92 10.63 -8.51
C GLU A 727 -38.13 10.36 -7.60
N GLY A 728 -38.13 9.25 -6.85
CA GLY A 728 -39.17 9.07 -5.83
C GLY A 728 -39.25 7.76 -5.06
N GLN A 729 -38.73 6.63 -5.57
CA GLN A 729 -38.85 5.36 -4.84
C GLN A 729 -37.57 4.96 -4.09
N PRO A 730 -37.66 4.55 -2.80
CA PRO A 730 -36.54 4.01 -2.04
C PRO A 730 -36.19 2.58 -2.51
N GLU A 731 -35.54 2.48 -3.66
CA GLU A 731 -35.20 1.22 -4.35
C GLU A 731 -34.16 0.34 -3.63
N SER A 732 -33.59 0.77 -2.49
CA SER A 732 -32.47 0.06 -1.85
C SER A 732 -32.86 -1.03 -0.83
N SER A 733 -34.13 -1.22 -0.48
CA SER A 733 -34.52 -2.14 0.61
C SER A 733 -34.81 -3.58 0.16
N THR A 734 -35.29 -3.79 -1.06
CA THR A 734 -35.84 -5.08 -1.50
C THR A 734 -34.78 -6.13 -1.81
N VAL A 735 -33.60 -5.73 -2.31
CA VAL A 735 -32.53 -6.69 -2.63
C VAL A 735 -31.91 -7.29 -1.37
N LEU A 736 -31.81 -6.50 -0.30
CA LEU A 736 -31.15 -6.91 0.95
C LEU A 736 -32.07 -7.74 1.85
N SER A 737 -33.39 -7.63 1.70
CA SER A 737 -34.37 -8.30 2.56
C SER A 737 -34.27 -9.82 2.52
N GLY A 738 -33.77 -10.41 1.42
CA GLY A 738 -33.57 -11.86 1.34
C GLY A 738 -32.23 -12.37 1.89
N ILE A 739 -31.20 -11.52 1.99
CA ILE A 739 -29.86 -11.95 2.42
C ILE A 739 -29.89 -12.46 3.86
N LEU A 740 -30.57 -11.75 4.76
CA LEU A 740 -30.63 -12.11 6.17
C LEU A 740 -31.34 -13.46 6.39
N PRO A 741 -32.55 -13.73 5.84
CA PRO A 741 -33.15 -15.06 5.90
C PRO A 741 -32.23 -16.18 5.39
N ALA A 742 -31.44 -15.92 4.33
CA ALA A 742 -30.45 -16.89 3.87
C ALA A 742 -29.36 -17.12 4.93
N CYS A 743 -28.82 -16.05 5.52
CA CYS A 743 -27.81 -16.12 6.57
C CYS A 743 -28.29 -16.91 7.79
N LEU A 744 -29.52 -16.66 8.25
CA LEU A 744 -30.13 -17.39 9.37
C LEU A 744 -30.24 -18.89 9.06
N ARG A 745 -30.69 -19.26 7.86
CA ARG A 745 -30.69 -20.67 7.42
C ARG A 745 -29.29 -21.29 7.38
N ALA A 746 -28.25 -20.52 7.06
CA ALA A 746 -26.88 -21.03 7.08
C ALA A 746 -26.35 -21.20 8.50
N ILE A 747 -26.72 -20.33 9.43
CA ILE A 747 -26.44 -20.50 10.86
C ILE A 747 -27.04 -21.82 11.37
N ASP A 748 -28.30 -22.10 11.02
CA ASP A 748 -28.99 -23.31 11.46
C ASP A 748 -28.37 -24.59 10.88
N LYS A 749 -27.86 -24.54 9.65
CA LYS A 749 -27.30 -25.71 8.95
C LYS A 749 -25.83 -25.98 9.20
N CYS A 750 -25.03 -24.96 9.52
CA CYS A 750 -23.58 -25.08 9.63
C CYS A 750 -23.13 -25.05 11.11
N PRO A 751 -22.98 -26.21 11.78
CA PRO A 751 -22.70 -26.27 13.21
C PRO A 751 -21.34 -25.68 13.62
N PHE A 752 -20.40 -25.53 12.68
CA PHE A 752 -19.08 -24.95 12.91
C PHE A 752 -18.95 -23.51 12.42
N LEU A 753 -20.04 -22.92 11.93
CA LEU A 753 -20.04 -21.55 11.44
C LEU A 753 -19.75 -20.60 12.59
N LYS A 754 -18.67 -19.82 12.46
CA LYS A 754 -18.27 -18.80 13.44
C LYS A 754 -18.70 -17.41 13.02
N CYS A 755 -18.70 -17.14 11.71
CA CYS A 755 -18.95 -15.80 11.20
C CYS A 755 -19.50 -15.82 9.77
N ILE A 756 -20.45 -14.93 9.50
CA ILE A 756 -20.86 -14.52 8.16
C ILE A 756 -20.47 -13.05 7.99
N VAL A 757 -19.70 -12.72 6.96
CA VAL A 757 -19.33 -11.36 6.59
C VAL A 757 -20.09 -10.97 5.34
N ILE A 758 -20.80 -9.84 5.36
CA ILE A 758 -21.51 -9.29 4.21
C ILE A 758 -20.81 -7.97 3.86
N GLU A 759 -20.02 -7.97 2.80
CA GLU A 759 -19.34 -6.79 2.29
C GLU A 759 -20.16 -6.16 1.17
N HIS A 760 -20.33 -4.85 1.19
CA HIS A 760 -21.06 -4.13 0.14
C HIS A 760 -20.08 -3.32 -0.70
N GLY A 761 -19.90 -3.74 -1.95
CA GLY A 761 -18.99 -3.13 -2.92
C GLY A 761 -19.74 -2.49 -4.09
N ARG A 762 -19.20 -1.42 -4.65
CA ARG A 762 -19.51 -0.99 -6.02
C ARG A 762 -18.38 -1.43 -6.91
N VAL A 763 -18.65 -2.25 -7.90
CA VAL A 763 -17.69 -2.51 -8.97
C VAL A 763 -17.68 -1.32 -9.90
N VAL A 764 -16.53 -0.67 -10.00
CA VAL A 764 -16.24 0.25 -11.10
C VAL A 764 -15.41 -0.55 -12.08
N LYS A 765 -16.01 -0.90 -13.23
CA LYS A 765 -15.27 -1.38 -14.39
C LYS A 765 -14.55 -0.18 -14.98
N ARG A 766 -13.26 -0.30 -15.26
CA ARG A 766 -12.58 0.64 -16.16
C ARG A 766 -13.04 0.40 -17.60
N ASP A 767 -13.08 1.46 -18.39
CA ASP A 767 -13.43 1.41 -19.81
C ASP A 767 -12.42 0.60 -20.64
N ASP A 768 -11.21 0.38 -20.13
CA ASP A 768 -10.18 -0.46 -20.74
C ASP A 768 -10.44 -1.98 -20.65
N GLY A 769 -11.47 -2.41 -19.90
CA GLY A 769 -11.80 -3.82 -19.70
C GLY A 769 -10.82 -4.59 -18.81
N VAL A 770 -9.76 -3.97 -18.30
CA VAL A 770 -8.66 -4.60 -17.56
C VAL A 770 -8.57 -4.01 -16.15
N GLY A 771 -9.62 -4.23 -15.36
CA GLY A 771 -9.62 -3.92 -13.93
C GLY A 771 -11.00 -3.73 -13.36
N ILE A 772 -11.34 -4.53 -12.34
CA ILE A 772 -12.51 -4.33 -11.49
C ILE A 772 -12.01 -3.74 -10.17
N PHE A 773 -12.34 -2.47 -9.89
CA PHE A 773 -12.08 -1.86 -8.59
C PHE A 773 -13.35 -1.91 -7.74
N LEU A 774 -13.23 -2.39 -6.51
CA LEU A 774 -14.34 -2.43 -5.55
C LEU A 774 -14.32 -1.16 -4.69
N ILE A 775 -15.15 -0.17 -5.02
CA ILE A 775 -15.35 1.00 -4.16
C ILE A 775 -16.27 0.60 -3.00
N ARG A 776 -15.74 0.62 -1.77
CA ARG A 776 -16.49 0.29 -0.56
C ARG A 776 -17.41 1.44 -0.16
N ARG A 777 -18.71 1.16 0.05
CA ARG A 777 -19.70 2.16 0.51
C ARG A 777 -20.11 1.92 1.97
N ARG A 778 -20.69 2.95 2.60
CA ARG A 778 -21.31 2.81 3.92
C ARG A 778 -22.39 1.72 3.87
N PRO A 779 -22.40 0.76 4.80
CA PRO A 779 -23.35 -0.35 4.78
C PRO A 779 -24.78 0.15 4.96
N ILE A 780 -25.70 -0.32 4.12
CA ILE A 780 -27.15 -0.12 4.26
C ILE A 780 -27.62 -0.85 5.53
N SER A 781 -28.68 -0.37 6.19
CA SER A 781 -29.24 -1.03 7.38
C SER A 781 -29.81 -2.40 7.00
N LEU A 782 -29.08 -3.47 7.33
CA LEU A 782 -29.43 -4.86 7.00
C LEU A 782 -30.24 -5.57 8.10
N VAL A 783 -30.22 -5.05 9.33
CA VAL A 783 -30.75 -5.74 10.52
C VAL A 783 -31.74 -4.81 11.23
N THR A 784 -33.01 -5.20 11.26
CA THR A 784 -34.06 -4.59 12.09
C THR A 784 -33.94 -5.04 13.55
N GLU A 785 -34.78 -4.53 14.44
CA GLU A 785 -34.76 -4.99 15.85
C GLU A 785 -35.23 -6.45 15.98
N ALA A 786 -36.27 -6.85 15.25
CA ALA A 786 -36.77 -8.22 15.23
C ALA A 786 -35.70 -9.23 14.77
N ASP A 787 -34.92 -8.85 13.76
CA ASP A 787 -33.80 -9.64 13.25
C ASP A 787 -32.68 -9.85 14.29
N GLY A 788 -32.52 -8.88 15.20
CA GLY A 788 -31.52 -8.94 16.28
C GLY A 788 -31.85 -10.01 17.33
N GLU A 789 -33.13 -10.15 17.69
CA GLU A 789 -33.60 -11.20 18.60
C GLU A 789 -33.47 -12.59 17.96
N GLU A 790 -33.78 -12.71 16.67
CA GLU A 790 -33.68 -13.97 15.93
C GLU A 790 -32.23 -14.46 15.75
N LEU A 791 -31.27 -13.55 15.60
CA LEU A 791 -29.85 -13.88 15.57
C LEU A 791 -29.37 -14.38 16.93
N GLN A 792 -29.82 -13.74 18.01
CA GLN A 792 -29.39 -14.05 19.37
C GLN A 792 -29.93 -15.37 19.88
N SER A 793 -31.17 -15.72 19.53
CA SER A 793 -31.73 -17.03 19.86
C SER A 793 -30.92 -18.18 19.24
N ARG A 794 -30.18 -17.91 18.17
CA ARG A 794 -29.24 -18.83 17.52
C ARG A 794 -27.78 -18.68 17.99
N GLY A 795 -27.52 -17.82 18.97
CA GLY A 795 -26.18 -17.57 19.49
C GLY A 795 -25.29 -16.69 18.60
N PHE A 796 -25.88 -15.85 17.73
CA PHE A 796 -25.16 -14.89 16.88
C PHE A 796 -25.51 -13.44 17.22
N VAL A 797 -24.60 -12.52 16.90
CA VAL A 797 -24.84 -11.07 16.95
C VAL A 797 -24.39 -10.40 15.67
N ALA A 798 -25.15 -9.39 15.24
CA ALA A 798 -24.78 -8.53 14.14
C ALA A 798 -23.87 -7.38 14.61
N VAL A 799 -22.68 -7.30 14.04
CA VAL A 799 -21.72 -6.22 14.26
C VAL A 799 -21.59 -5.43 12.95
N ARG A 800 -21.94 -4.16 13.00
CA ARG A 800 -21.75 -3.26 11.86
C ARG A 800 -20.34 -2.69 11.88
N THR A 801 -19.64 -2.79 10.76
CA THR A 801 -18.36 -2.09 10.53
C THR A 801 -18.58 -0.94 9.53
N CYS A 802 -17.54 -0.15 9.27
CA CYS A 802 -17.59 0.95 8.30
C CYS A 802 -17.96 0.52 6.86
N PHE A 803 -17.71 -0.74 6.48
CA PHE A 803 -17.91 -1.22 5.09
C PHE A 803 -18.61 -2.59 4.97
N ALA A 804 -18.90 -3.26 6.09
CA ALA A 804 -19.45 -4.60 6.10
C ALA A 804 -20.33 -4.86 7.32
N TRP A 805 -21.24 -5.83 7.20
CA TRP A 805 -21.92 -6.45 8.33
C TRP A 805 -21.23 -7.76 8.68
N LYS A 806 -21.00 -8.00 9.97
CA LYS A 806 -20.45 -9.26 10.47
C LYS A 806 -21.46 -9.89 11.41
N LEU A 807 -22.03 -11.01 11.02
CA LEU A 807 -22.82 -11.86 11.90
C LEU A 807 -21.84 -12.84 12.55
N CYS A 808 -21.61 -12.70 13.85
CA CYS A 808 -20.58 -13.46 14.55
C CYS A 808 -21.22 -14.26 15.68
N HIS A 809 -20.73 -15.48 15.90
CA HIS A 809 -21.16 -16.29 17.04
C HIS A 809 -20.76 -15.57 18.34
N VAL A 810 -21.68 -15.47 19.30
CA VAL A 810 -21.53 -14.70 20.56
C VAL A 810 -20.24 -15.07 21.30
N ARG A 811 -19.92 -16.37 21.36
CA ARG A 811 -18.69 -16.87 21.98
C ARG A 811 -17.40 -16.34 21.34
N ASP A 812 -17.39 -16.08 20.04
CA ASP A 812 -16.22 -15.57 19.32
C ASP A 812 -16.17 -14.01 19.32
N CYS A 813 -17.30 -13.33 19.55
CA CYS A 813 -17.39 -11.86 19.60
C CYS A 813 -16.63 -11.21 20.77
N VAL A 814 -16.51 -11.93 21.89
CA VAL A 814 -15.87 -11.42 23.12
C VAL A 814 -14.36 -11.16 22.92
N LEU A 815 -13.78 -11.61 21.81
CA LEU A 815 -12.32 -11.65 21.61
C LEU A 815 -11.76 -10.70 20.53
N HIS A 816 -12.58 -9.93 19.81
CA HIS A 816 -12.13 -9.04 18.73
C HIS A 816 -12.16 -7.54 19.11
N ARG A 817 -11.06 -7.02 19.68
CA ARG A 817 -10.80 -5.57 19.86
C ARG A 817 -9.50 -5.12 19.17
N ARG A 818 -9.39 -5.30 17.85
CA ARG A 818 -8.29 -4.71 17.05
C ARG A 818 -8.72 -3.93 15.81
N SER A 819 -10.02 -3.71 15.61
CA SER A 819 -10.53 -2.80 14.57
C SER A 819 -11.42 -1.75 15.22
N GLU A 820 -11.51 -0.58 14.60
CA GLU A 820 -12.34 0.59 14.95
C GLU A 820 -13.84 0.23 15.01
N VAL A 821 -14.23 -0.51 16.04
CA VAL A 821 -15.64 -0.80 16.34
C VAL A 821 -16.14 0.34 17.21
N SER A 822 -16.95 1.22 16.62
CA SER A 822 -17.74 2.17 17.40
C SER A 822 -18.58 1.40 18.42
N VAL A 823 -18.52 1.80 19.70
CA VAL A 823 -19.27 1.19 20.81
C VAL A 823 -20.79 1.23 20.57
N CYS A 824 -21.26 2.07 19.64
CA CYS A 824 -22.65 2.13 19.21
C CYS A 824 -23.09 1.01 18.23
N ALA A 825 -22.19 0.13 17.79
CA ALA A 825 -22.45 -0.84 16.71
C ALA A 825 -22.76 -2.28 17.15
N VAL A 826 -22.78 -2.55 18.46
CA VAL A 826 -23.19 -3.85 19.02
C VAL A 826 -24.61 -3.71 19.57
N ARG A 827 -25.60 -4.23 18.86
CA ARG A 827 -26.98 -4.30 19.36
C ARG A 827 -27.13 -5.58 20.19
N MET A 828 -27.21 -5.44 21.52
CA MET A 828 -27.64 -6.48 22.46
C MET A 828 -28.82 -5.96 23.31
N PRO A 829 -29.94 -6.68 23.45
CA PRO A 829 -31.01 -6.37 24.39
C PRO A 829 -30.60 -6.66 25.83
N ARG A 830 -31.32 -6.03 26.76
CA ARG A 830 -30.89 -5.71 28.14
C ARG A 830 -31.01 -6.85 29.17
N THR A 831 -31.36 -8.08 28.79
CA THR A 831 -31.87 -9.08 29.76
C THR A 831 -31.28 -10.49 29.70
N ALA A 832 -30.19 -10.74 28.98
CA ALA A 832 -29.59 -12.08 28.96
C ALA A 832 -28.06 -12.04 29.13
N VAL A 833 -27.61 -12.09 30.39
CA VAL A 833 -26.27 -12.60 30.72
C VAL A 833 -26.50 -13.97 31.31
N ASP A 834 -25.93 -14.98 30.65
CA ASP A 834 -25.99 -16.40 31.02
C ASP A 834 -25.27 -16.62 32.37
N ASP A 835 -25.87 -17.39 33.29
CA ASP A 835 -25.42 -17.62 34.67
C ASP A 835 -24.10 -18.42 34.79
N SER A 836 -23.45 -18.74 33.68
CA SER A 836 -22.22 -19.52 33.61
C SER A 836 -20.92 -18.69 33.64
N VAL A 837 -21.00 -17.36 33.56
CA VAL A 837 -19.85 -16.45 33.65
C VAL A 837 -19.79 -15.85 35.05
N SER A 838 -18.66 -16.01 35.75
CA SER A 838 -18.53 -15.44 37.09
C SER A 838 -18.66 -13.92 37.04
N LEU A 839 -19.34 -13.30 38.01
CA LEU A 839 -19.57 -11.85 38.08
C LEU A 839 -18.27 -11.04 37.88
N ASN A 840 -17.14 -11.58 38.34
CA ASN A 840 -15.82 -10.96 38.19
C ASN A 840 -15.33 -10.95 36.73
N GLU A 841 -15.58 -12.01 35.95
CA GLU A 841 -15.22 -12.07 34.52
C GLU A 841 -16.12 -11.17 33.67
N ALA A 842 -17.40 -11.06 34.03
CA ALA A 842 -18.34 -10.15 33.41
C ALA A 842 -17.94 -8.68 33.68
N LEU A 843 -17.58 -8.33 34.92
CA LEU A 843 -17.15 -6.99 35.31
C LEU A 843 -15.81 -6.58 34.66
N LEU A 844 -14.82 -7.48 34.61
CA LEU A 844 -13.52 -7.19 33.98
C LEU A 844 -13.60 -7.11 32.45
N SER A 845 -14.45 -7.93 31.83
CA SER A 845 -14.72 -7.84 30.38
C SER A 845 -15.44 -6.54 30.05
N HIS A 846 -16.36 -6.08 30.90
CA HIS A 846 -17.04 -4.81 30.72
C HIS A 846 -16.08 -3.61 30.87
N ALA A 847 -15.09 -3.71 31.76
CA ALA A 847 -14.01 -2.72 31.93
C ALA A 847 -12.89 -2.79 30.88
N GLY A 848 -12.91 -3.76 29.95
CA GLY A 848 -11.97 -3.86 28.84
C GLY A 848 -10.59 -4.41 29.18
N LEU A 849 -10.42 -5.05 30.34
CA LEU A 849 -9.16 -5.66 30.76
C LEU A 849 -9.13 -7.16 30.41
N ARG A 850 -7.99 -7.65 29.93
CA ARG A 850 -7.74 -9.09 29.71
C ARG A 850 -7.13 -9.70 30.97
N VAL A 851 -7.81 -10.65 31.62
CA VAL A 851 -7.25 -11.39 32.75
C VAL A 851 -7.60 -12.87 32.60
N HIS A 852 -6.63 -13.75 32.87
CA HIS A 852 -6.85 -15.21 32.88
C HIS A 852 -7.90 -15.58 33.96
N PRO A 853 -8.80 -16.54 33.74
CA PRO A 853 -9.88 -16.92 34.69
C PRO A 853 -9.41 -17.16 36.13
N PHE A 854 -8.17 -17.64 36.29
CA PHE A 854 -7.53 -17.84 37.58
C PHE A 854 -7.20 -16.52 38.30
N ALA A 855 -6.69 -15.52 37.58
CA ALA A 855 -6.32 -14.22 38.15
C ALA A 855 -7.55 -13.32 38.43
N ALA A 856 -8.67 -13.51 37.71
CA ALA A 856 -9.93 -12.83 38.00
C ALA A 856 -10.55 -13.26 39.36
N ARG A 857 -10.25 -14.49 39.81
CA ARG A 857 -10.69 -15.01 41.12
C ARG A 857 -9.84 -14.52 42.29
N CYS A 858 -8.64 -14.01 42.01
CA CYS A 858 -7.70 -13.48 43.01
C CYS A 858 -7.79 -11.96 43.16
N LEU A 859 -8.82 -11.30 42.62
CA LEU A 859 -9.01 -9.87 42.83
C LEU A 859 -9.29 -9.58 44.31
N GLU A 860 -8.43 -8.74 44.89
CA GLU A 860 -8.57 -8.19 46.23
C GLU A 860 -9.98 -7.60 46.42
N PRO A 861 -10.64 -7.85 47.57
CA PRO A 861 -12.01 -7.40 47.84
C PRO A 861 -12.24 -5.91 47.58
N GLU A 862 -11.23 -5.09 47.86
CA GLU A 862 -11.27 -3.64 47.69
C GLU A 862 -11.36 -3.19 46.21
N MET A 863 -10.70 -3.94 45.32
CA MET A 863 -10.73 -3.69 43.87
C MET A 863 -12.06 -4.14 43.26
N ARG A 864 -12.64 -5.22 43.80
CA ARG A 864 -13.97 -5.73 43.48
C ARG A 864 -15.06 -4.72 43.85
N ASP A 865 -14.98 -4.13 45.04
CA ASP A 865 -15.93 -3.13 45.51
C ASP A 865 -15.85 -1.81 44.74
N LYS A 866 -14.64 -1.38 44.33
CA LYS A 866 -14.48 -0.19 43.47
C LYS A 866 -15.06 -0.38 42.07
N LEU A 867 -14.86 -1.54 41.46
CA LEU A 867 -15.44 -1.87 40.15
C LEU A 867 -16.96 -2.00 40.22
N THR A 868 -17.47 -2.64 41.27
CA THR A 868 -18.92 -2.81 41.49
C THR A 868 -19.61 -1.45 41.70
N ARG A 869 -19.03 -0.55 42.51
CA ARG A 869 -19.56 0.80 42.71
C ARG A 869 -19.58 1.64 41.43
N LYS A 870 -18.55 1.55 40.58
CA LYS A 870 -18.53 2.21 39.27
C LYS A 870 -19.60 1.67 38.31
N CYS A 871 -19.82 0.36 38.29
CA CYS A 871 -20.87 -0.25 37.45
C CYS A 871 -22.28 0.13 37.93
N VAL A 872 -22.51 0.19 39.24
CA VAL A 872 -23.81 0.61 39.81
C VAL A 872 -24.10 2.09 39.47
N SER A 873 -23.12 3.00 39.60
CA SER A 873 -23.30 4.41 39.23
C SER A 873 -23.67 4.58 37.75
N TYR A 874 -23.01 3.83 36.86
CA TYR A 874 -23.29 3.87 35.42
C TYR A 874 -24.69 3.35 35.09
N THR A 875 -25.16 2.34 35.84
CA THR A 875 -26.50 1.77 35.71
C THR A 875 -27.58 2.76 36.17
N ASP A 876 -27.31 3.54 37.22
CA ASP A 876 -28.24 4.55 37.73
C ASP A 876 -28.30 5.82 36.86
N ASP A 877 -27.20 6.19 36.20
CA ASP A 877 -27.20 7.25 35.19
C ASP A 877 -28.02 6.85 33.95
N LEU A 878 -27.91 5.59 33.52
CA LEU A 878 -28.72 5.04 32.42
C LEU A 878 -30.20 4.91 32.78
N ARG A 879 -30.55 4.59 34.03
CA ARG A 879 -31.93 4.60 34.52
C ARG A 879 -32.52 6.01 34.55
N ARG A 880 -31.73 7.01 34.95
CA ARG A 880 -32.13 8.42 34.92
C ARG A 880 -32.35 8.92 33.48
N GLU A 881 -31.49 8.52 32.55
CA GLU A 881 -31.64 8.82 31.12
C GLU A 881 -32.87 8.16 30.50
N ALA A 882 -33.16 6.91 30.88
CA ALA A 882 -34.36 6.19 30.44
C ALA A 882 -35.66 6.81 30.98
N LYS A 883 -35.65 7.27 32.25
CA LYS A 883 -36.77 8.00 32.83
C LYS A 883 -37.02 9.32 32.10
N ARG A 884 -35.96 10.10 31.83
CA ARG A 884 -36.04 11.34 31.03
C ARG A 884 -36.60 11.13 29.63
N ASN A 885 -36.26 10.02 28.98
CA ASN A 885 -36.78 9.70 27.64
C ASN A 885 -38.22 9.16 27.65
N LYS A 886 -38.65 8.52 28.74
CA LYS A 886 -40.05 8.12 28.95
C LYS A 886 -40.94 9.34 29.20
N ASP A 887 -40.47 10.27 30.02
CA ASP A 887 -41.18 11.51 30.36
C ASP A 887 -41.25 12.49 29.16
N ARG A 888 -40.40 12.33 28.13
CA ARG A 888 -40.45 13.08 26.86
C ARG A 888 -41.42 12.50 25.82
N ARG A 889 -41.95 11.29 26.06
CA ARG A 889 -42.81 10.56 25.11
C ARG A 889 -44.27 10.44 25.57
N GLY A 890 -44.56 10.77 26.82
CA GLY A 890 -45.91 11.10 27.29
C GLY A 890 -46.12 12.59 27.20
#